data_AF-A0A534RNE7-F1
#
_entry.id   AF-A0A534RNE7-F1
#
_cell.length_a   1.000
_cell.length_b   1.000
_cell.length_c   1.000
_cell.angle_alpha   90.00
_cell.angle_beta   90.00
_cell.angle_gamma   90.00
#
_symmetry.space_group_name_H-M   'P 1'
#
loop_
_entity.id
_entity.type
_entity.pdbx_description
1 polymer ?
#
loop_
_entity_poly.entity_id
_entity_poly.type
_entity_poly.pdbx_seq_one_letter_code
_entity_poly.pdbx_strand_id
1 'polypeptide(L)'
;MEARPKLQTPALAVTHPGSTFLALSLTGSGLGTPASGSYVEAQGYLGGVLTVQPVDALGPDIVVWTDVHVVAKLPPDMTRVRARVVTPGGRSARVRADYYQYDWFDTSAAVAGNPTDPALEPGSGRIWLDAEFHRDFGYWDPADAQVKAALYPVTVGTPFHLCIPGCGQADVPTFGEDVTLDASGRVWFTEGGSEPSRYDGPRNHSRALAYDRAAQTIRVYNLPGDRNSVIGVAWDDGRHRIWVAQTNPGRLTSFDPDNPGIPREEFAWDFSSLPTCDPGGSGSFCSNDRPAAARASSTQDVLIPGPTGGCHSMGGSRTGRGQWPSWHGRSRAAKECRPMAGRLAFPAGFLWGAATSAHQVEGRCSNNQWWAWEQEGGHIRDGSVSGLACDHYERFNGDFRLASSLGHTAQRISVEWSRLEPEEGRFDEREFDHYRAVCDSIRHHGMVPTVTLHHFTNPLWVECQGGWENPRIIDWLARFAERVGRALGNRVAVWWTINEPMIAPLVGYVLGAHPPEVRDLSRALGVARHTLRAHGAMYGALRGVVATDVPVGVVHNMPYFAPLDPDEPADRAEVEAQDRFMNQWYLDGIRTGRIMPPCGDGEEEPGLRDSYDVLGLNYYSRMLVRPGSLTQPTVSPLALRRAGERSEFIDEMGWEVHPPGLGHQLRRLARLGRPLMVTENGHATLDEAARTRYLHVHLGELHAAIAEGVDVRGYFYWSLMDNFEWAEGYTRHFGLVAIEPGTLARRPRPAALFYRDVIAQNSLPALA
;
A
#
# COMPACT_ATOMS: atom_id res chain seq x y z
N MET A 1 -14.36 36.48 -39.38
CA MET A 1 -15.46 35.50 -39.46
C MET A 1 -14.98 34.24 -38.80
N GLU A 2 -15.69 33.75 -37.78
CA GLU A 2 -15.41 32.44 -37.19
C GLU A 2 -15.79 31.33 -38.18
N ALA A 3 -15.12 30.18 -38.08
CA ALA A 3 -15.47 29.01 -38.88
C ALA A 3 -16.77 28.41 -38.34
N ARG A 4 -17.77 28.21 -39.21
CA ARG A 4 -19.03 27.56 -38.78
C ARG A 4 -18.76 26.11 -38.35
N PRO A 5 -19.36 25.63 -37.25
CA PRO A 5 -19.14 24.28 -36.74
C PRO A 5 -19.44 23.21 -37.78
N LYS A 6 -18.61 22.17 -37.83
CA LYS A 6 -18.76 21.00 -38.69
C LYS A 6 -18.75 19.73 -37.85
N LEU A 7 -19.59 18.77 -38.20
CA LEU A 7 -19.64 17.45 -37.58
C LEU A 7 -19.20 16.38 -38.57
N GLN A 8 -18.56 15.34 -38.05
CA GLN A 8 -18.32 14.09 -38.76
C GLN A 8 -19.64 13.30 -38.89
N THR A 9 -19.70 12.37 -39.83
CA THR A 9 -20.89 11.54 -40.06
C THR A 9 -20.45 10.09 -40.34
N PRO A 10 -21.13 9.07 -39.75
CA PRO A 10 -22.18 9.19 -38.75
C PRO A 10 -21.66 9.72 -37.40
N ALA A 11 -22.57 10.20 -36.56
CA ALA A 11 -22.38 10.30 -35.12
C ALA A 11 -22.58 8.91 -34.47
N LEU A 12 -22.14 8.73 -33.23
CA LEU A 12 -22.33 7.46 -32.51
C LEU A 12 -23.42 7.64 -31.45
N ALA A 13 -24.39 6.74 -31.38
CA ALA A 13 -25.42 6.69 -30.34
C ALA A 13 -25.39 5.33 -29.64
N VAL A 14 -25.16 5.31 -28.33
CA VAL A 14 -24.94 4.07 -27.55
C VAL A 14 -25.97 3.94 -26.42
N THR A 15 -26.52 2.74 -26.23
CA THR A 15 -27.48 2.40 -25.18
C THR A 15 -27.46 0.90 -24.88
N HIS A 16 -28.08 0.48 -23.78
CA HIS A 16 -28.38 -0.91 -23.44
C HIS A 16 -29.81 -1.01 -22.88
N PRO A 17 -30.43 -2.20 -22.79
CA PRO A 17 -31.69 -2.35 -22.08
C PRO A 17 -31.59 -1.80 -20.65
N GLY A 18 -32.50 -0.89 -20.28
CA GLY A 18 -32.49 -0.23 -18.97
C GLY A 18 -31.59 1.01 -18.84
N SER A 19 -30.90 1.48 -19.88
CA SER A 19 -30.24 2.80 -19.84
C SER A 19 -31.27 3.91 -19.59
N THR A 20 -30.95 4.85 -18.71
CA THR A 20 -31.81 6.02 -18.41
C THR A 20 -31.66 7.16 -19.43
N PHE A 21 -30.67 7.08 -20.32
CA PHE A 21 -30.43 8.00 -21.42
C PHE A 21 -29.77 7.27 -22.60
N LEU A 22 -29.91 7.85 -23.79
CA LEU A 22 -29.14 7.50 -24.97
C LEU A 22 -27.88 8.38 -25.01
N ALA A 23 -26.69 7.76 -25.08
CA ALA A 23 -25.43 8.49 -25.15
C ALA A 23 -25.10 8.88 -26.61
N LEU A 24 -25.36 10.13 -26.99
CA LEU A 24 -25.02 10.66 -28.31
C LEU A 24 -23.62 11.31 -28.29
N SER A 25 -22.69 10.73 -29.04
CA SER A 25 -21.33 11.23 -29.25
C SER A 25 -21.18 11.87 -30.64
N LEU A 26 -20.76 13.14 -30.66
CA LEU A 26 -20.65 14.02 -31.82
C LEU A 26 -19.20 14.49 -31.99
N THR A 27 -18.46 13.91 -32.93
CA THR A 27 -17.13 14.38 -33.32
C THR A 27 -17.21 15.42 -34.45
N GLY A 28 -16.24 16.33 -34.54
CA GLY A 28 -16.31 17.48 -35.43
C GLY A 28 -15.07 18.38 -35.45
N SER A 29 -15.27 19.63 -35.85
CA SER A 29 -14.27 20.71 -35.80
C SER A 29 -14.94 22.08 -35.82
N GLY A 30 -14.36 23.06 -35.12
CA GLY A 30 -14.96 24.39 -34.99
C GLY A 30 -16.24 24.39 -34.14
N LEU A 31 -16.41 23.41 -33.25
CA LEU A 31 -17.56 23.30 -32.34
C LEU A 31 -17.50 24.32 -31.20
N GLY A 32 -16.34 24.97 -31.00
CA GLY A 32 -16.10 26.03 -30.03
C GLY A 32 -16.12 25.59 -28.57
N THR A 33 -15.73 26.51 -27.70
CA THR A 33 -16.02 26.44 -26.26
C THR A 33 -17.53 26.67 -26.06
N PRO A 34 -18.21 25.91 -25.17
CA PRO A 34 -19.62 26.15 -24.88
C PRO A 34 -19.80 27.54 -24.24
N ALA A 35 -20.73 28.33 -24.80
CA ALA A 35 -21.08 29.67 -24.34
C ALA A 35 -22.60 29.83 -24.25
N SER A 36 -23.10 30.84 -23.53
CA SER A 36 -24.54 31.09 -23.40
C SER A 36 -25.24 31.15 -24.77
N GLY A 37 -26.32 30.37 -24.93
CA GLY A 37 -27.02 30.18 -26.21
C GLY A 37 -26.43 29.12 -27.14
N SER A 38 -25.40 28.39 -26.72
CA SER A 38 -24.91 27.17 -27.40
C SER A 38 -25.73 25.95 -26.96
N TYR A 39 -25.97 25.00 -27.87
CA TYR A 39 -26.69 23.75 -27.56
C TYR A 39 -26.44 22.68 -28.62
N VAL A 40 -26.58 21.41 -28.23
CA VAL A 40 -26.81 20.31 -29.19
C VAL A 40 -28.29 20.31 -29.52
N GLU A 41 -28.65 20.46 -30.78
CA GLU A 41 -30.02 20.29 -31.24
C GLU A 41 -30.18 18.88 -31.81
N ALA A 42 -30.76 17.98 -31.01
CA ALA A 42 -31.10 16.62 -31.43
C ALA A 42 -32.51 16.57 -32.00
N GLN A 43 -32.65 16.03 -33.20
CA GLN A 43 -33.93 15.74 -33.85
C GLN A 43 -34.08 14.22 -34.00
N GLY A 44 -35.18 13.65 -33.52
CA GLY A 44 -35.40 12.19 -33.51
C GLY A 44 -36.85 11.85 -33.22
N TYR A 45 -37.15 10.57 -33.05
CA TYR A 45 -38.51 10.11 -32.78
C TYR A 45 -38.62 9.52 -31.37
N LEU A 46 -39.50 10.11 -30.55
CA LEU A 46 -39.89 9.64 -29.21
C LEU A 46 -41.33 9.13 -29.28
N GLY A 47 -41.60 7.89 -28.88
CA GLY A 47 -42.93 7.28 -29.03
C GLY A 47 -43.55 7.36 -30.44
N GLY A 48 -42.72 7.48 -31.49
CA GLY A 48 -43.15 7.70 -32.88
C GLY A 48 -43.46 9.16 -33.27
N VAL A 49 -43.42 10.11 -32.32
CA VAL A 49 -43.56 11.55 -32.58
C VAL A 49 -42.19 12.17 -32.91
N LEU A 50 -42.11 13.01 -33.93
CA LEU A 50 -40.89 13.73 -34.31
C LEU A 50 -40.60 14.86 -33.29
N THR A 51 -39.65 14.63 -32.40
CA THR A 51 -39.20 15.58 -31.38
C THR A 51 -37.94 16.31 -31.82
N VAL A 52 -37.82 17.59 -31.45
CA VAL A 52 -36.59 18.37 -31.54
C VAL A 52 -36.26 18.87 -30.13
N GLN A 53 -35.14 18.42 -29.58
CA GLN A 53 -34.67 18.73 -28.24
C GLN A 53 -33.38 19.56 -28.33
N PRO A 54 -33.37 20.81 -27.86
CA PRO A 54 -32.15 21.51 -27.53
C PRO A 54 -31.62 20.99 -26.18
N VAL A 55 -30.38 20.51 -26.18
CA VAL A 55 -29.62 20.16 -24.98
C VAL A 55 -28.61 21.29 -24.75
N ASP A 56 -28.87 22.11 -23.73
CA ASP A 56 -28.06 23.30 -23.42
C ASP A 56 -26.59 22.93 -23.21
N ALA A 57 -25.68 23.65 -23.86
CA ALA A 57 -24.24 23.44 -23.74
C ALA A 57 -23.68 23.63 -22.32
N LEU A 58 -24.43 24.32 -21.46
CA LEU A 58 -24.12 24.57 -20.05
C LEU A 58 -25.02 23.73 -19.09
N GLY A 59 -25.83 22.82 -19.64
CA GLY A 59 -26.73 21.95 -18.88
C GLY A 59 -26.12 20.59 -18.51
N PRO A 60 -26.67 19.90 -17.48
CA PRO A 60 -26.12 18.63 -16.94
C PRO A 60 -26.25 17.43 -17.89
N ASP A 61 -26.96 17.59 -19.01
CA ASP A 61 -27.12 16.60 -20.06
C ASP A 61 -26.00 16.63 -21.10
N ILE A 62 -25.12 17.62 -21.06
CA ILE A 62 -23.84 17.58 -21.78
C ILE A 62 -22.77 16.98 -20.85
N VAL A 63 -22.23 15.83 -21.26
CA VAL A 63 -21.19 15.09 -20.51
C VAL A 63 -19.79 15.57 -20.90
N VAL A 64 -19.63 15.99 -22.16
CA VAL A 64 -18.38 16.51 -22.73
C VAL A 64 -18.74 17.59 -23.75
N TRP A 65 -18.03 18.71 -23.77
CA TRP A 65 -18.04 19.64 -24.91
C TRP A 65 -16.65 20.24 -25.13
N THR A 66 -16.13 20.07 -26.34
CA THR A 66 -14.85 20.60 -26.82
C THR A 66 -14.99 21.02 -28.29
N ASP A 67 -13.99 21.72 -28.86
CA ASP A 67 -14.03 22.14 -30.27
C ASP A 67 -14.14 20.98 -31.30
N VAL A 68 -13.81 19.76 -30.87
CA VAL A 68 -13.76 18.56 -31.74
C VAL A 68 -14.69 17.43 -31.30
N HIS A 69 -15.26 17.48 -30.10
CA HIS A 69 -16.08 16.40 -29.55
C HIS A 69 -17.09 16.90 -28.52
N VAL A 70 -18.35 16.49 -28.67
CA VAL A 70 -19.45 16.76 -27.75
C VAL A 70 -20.18 15.45 -27.43
N VAL A 71 -20.51 15.19 -26.16
CA VAL A 71 -21.33 14.06 -25.73
C VAL A 71 -22.59 14.58 -25.04
N ALA A 72 -23.76 14.24 -25.57
CA ALA A 72 -25.06 14.63 -25.06
C ALA A 72 -25.87 13.41 -24.61
N LYS A 73 -26.51 13.51 -23.46
CA LYS A 73 -27.59 12.61 -23.03
C LYS A 73 -28.86 13.00 -23.78
N LEU A 74 -29.50 12.01 -24.39
CA LEU A 74 -30.82 12.12 -24.99
C LEU A 74 -31.79 11.15 -24.27
N PRO A 75 -33.11 11.27 -24.43
CA PRO A 75 -34.04 10.27 -23.91
C PRO A 75 -33.70 8.88 -24.48
N PRO A 76 -33.80 7.80 -23.68
CA PRO A 76 -33.29 6.47 -24.05
C PRO A 76 -34.07 5.82 -25.20
N ASP A 77 -35.30 6.26 -25.46
CA ASP A 77 -36.15 5.82 -26.58
C ASP A 77 -35.97 6.66 -27.87
N MET A 78 -35.03 7.62 -27.90
CA MET A 78 -34.89 8.54 -29.03
C MET A 78 -34.30 7.86 -30.27
N THR A 79 -35.17 7.47 -31.19
CA THR A 79 -34.77 6.74 -32.41
C THR A 79 -34.47 7.67 -33.59
N ARG A 80 -33.68 7.18 -34.56
CA ARG A 80 -33.35 7.85 -35.84
C ARG A 80 -32.71 9.24 -35.67
N VAL A 81 -31.94 9.42 -34.60
CA VAL A 81 -31.35 10.70 -34.19
C VAL A 81 -30.55 11.36 -35.31
N ARG A 82 -30.80 12.65 -35.51
CA ARG A 82 -30.01 13.59 -36.30
C ARG A 82 -29.70 14.81 -35.47
N ALA A 83 -28.44 15.08 -35.18
CA ALA A 83 -28.05 16.18 -34.31
C ALA A 83 -27.17 17.21 -35.01
N ARG A 84 -27.26 18.47 -34.58
CA ARG A 84 -26.32 19.55 -34.93
C ARG A 84 -25.82 20.25 -33.67
N VAL A 85 -24.64 20.83 -33.76
CA VAL A 85 -24.14 21.79 -32.77
C VAL A 85 -24.55 23.20 -33.19
N VAL A 86 -25.02 23.99 -32.22
CA VAL A 86 -25.34 25.42 -32.35
C VAL A 86 -24.49 26.19 -31.35
N THR A 87 -23.89 27.29 -31.80
CA THR A 87 -23.09 28.24 -31.02
C THR A 87 -23.41 29.68 -31.47
N PRO A 88 -22.97 30.72 -30.73
CA PRO A 88 -23.07 32.12 -31.18
C PRO A 88 -22.42 32.37 -32.56
N GLY A 89 -21.33 31.66 -32.89
CA GLY A 89 -20.64 31.76 -34.19
C GLY A 89 -21.36 31.05 -35.35
N GLY A 90 -22.31 30.16 -35.08
CA GLY A 90 -23.14 29.54 -36.11
C GLY A 90 -23.73 28.18 -35.73
N ARG A 91 -24.21 27.44 -36.74
CA ARG A 91 -24.79 26.11 -36.57
C ARG A 91 -24.28 25.13 -37.61
N SER A 92 -24.05 23.89 -37.22
CA SER A 92 -23.60 22.84 -38.13
C SER A 92 -24.74 22.32 -39.00
N ALA A 93 -24.40 21.55 -40.03
CA ALA A 93 -25.35 20.61 -40.62
C ALA A 93 -25.78 19.57 -39.56
N ARG A 94 -27.01 19.05 -39.67
CA ARG A 94 -27.43 17.90 -38.86
C ARG A 94 -26.83 16.62 -39.46
N VAL A 95 -26.09 15.86 -38.66
CA VAL A 95 -25.56 14.53 -39.01
C VAL A 95 -26.44 13.45 -38.40
N ARG A 96 -26.57 12.29 -39.05
CA ARG A 96 -27.26 11.12 -38.50
C ARG A 96 -26.36 10.44 -37.47
N ALA A 97 -26.93 9.95 -36.38
CA ALA A 97 -26.27 8.99 -35.50
C ALA A 97 -26.59 7.55 -35.92
N ASP A 98 -25.59 6.67 -35.81
CA ASP A 98 -25.75 5.23 -35.92
C ASP A 98 -25.73 4.58 -34.52
N TYR A 99 -26.55 3.54 -34.38
CA TYR A 99 -27.04 3.06 -33.09
C TYR A 99 -26.35 1.76 -32.71
N TYR A 100 -25.70 1.74 -31.54
CA TYR A 100 -25.06 0.57 -30.97
C TYR A 100 -25.78 0.22 -29.68
N GLN A 101 -26.56 -0.86 -29.75
CA GLN A 101 -27.19 -1.48 -28.60
C GLN A 101 -26.48 -2.79 -28.30
N TYR A 102 -26.15 -3.01 -27.04
CA TYR A 102 -25.59 -4.26 -26.53
C TYR A 102 -26.36 -4.68 -25.27
N ASP A 103 -26.40 -5.99 -25.03
CA ASP A 103 -26.86 -6.56 -23.78
C ASP A 103 -25.64 -6.76 -22.86
N TRP A 104 -25.84 -6.70 -21.54
CA TRP A 104 -24.78 -6.92 -20.55
C TRP A 104 -25.36 -7.48 -19.25
N PHE A 105 -24.50 -8.09 -18.45
CA PHE A 105 -24.75 -8.53 -17.08
C PHE A 105 -23.51 -8.29 -16.22
N ASP A 106 -23.67 -8.21 -14.91
CA ASP A 106 -22.57 -8.03 -13.96
C ASP A 106 -22.14 -9.39 -13.40
N THR A 107 -20.85 -9.72 -13.49
CA THR A 107 -20.28 -10.96 -12.96
C THR A 107 -19.73 -10.82 -11.54
N SER A 108 -19.49 -9.58 -11.07
CA SER A 108 -18.77 -9.30 -9.81
C SER A 108 -19.51 -9.72 -8.53
N ALA A 109 -20.81 -10.00 -8.64
CA ALA A 109 -21.61 -10.56 -7.56
C ALA A 109 -21.36 -12.07 -7.32
N ALA A 110 -20.75 -12.77 -8.28
CA ALA A 110 -20.59 -14.23 -8.26
C ALA A 110 -19.19 -14.75 -8.61
N VAL A 111 -18.40 -13.99 -9.37
CA VAL A 111 -17.05 -14.37 -9.81
C VAL A 111 -16.11 -13.23 -9.47
N ALA A 112 -15.12 -13.46 -8.59
CA ALA A 112 -14.14 -12.44 -8.26
C ALA A 112 -13.16 -12.21 -9.42
N GLY A 113 -12.86 -10.94 -9.71
CA GLY A 113 -11.90 -10.53 -10.74
C GLY A 113 -12.50 -10.43 -12.15
N ASN A 114 -11.63 -10.55 -13.15
CA ASN A 114 -12.04 -10.54 -14.55
C ASN A 114 -12.34 -11.98 -15.01
N PRO A 115 -13.47 -12.25 -15.67
CA PRO A 115 -13.63 -13.50 -16.41
C PRO A 115 -12.66 -13.51 -17.61
N THR A 116 -12.09 -14.68 -17.91
CA THR A 116 -11.31 -14.91 -19.14
C THR A 116 -12.23 -15.30 -20.30
N ASP A 117 -11.74 -16.03 -21.31
CA ASP A 117 -12.53 -16.35 -22.51
C ASP A 117 -13.76 -17.23 -22.14
N PRO A 118 -15.00 -16.78 -22.43
CA PRO A 118 -16.20 -17.42 -21.91
C PRO A 118 -16.74 -18.53 -22.83
N ALA A 119 -17.22 -19.63 -22.24
CA ALA A 119 -17.67 -20.81 -22.99
C ALA A 119 -19.20 -20.95 -23.04
N LEU A 120 -19.78 -20.81 -24.24
CA LEU A 120 -21.22 -20.92 -24.47
C LEU A 120 -21.69 -22.39 -24.56
N GLU A 121 -22.49 -22.84 -23.60
CA GLU A 121 -23.08 -24.18 -23.55
C GLU A 121 -24.16 -24.36 -24.64
N PRO A 122 -23.99 -25.30 -25.61
CA PRO A 122 -24.98 -25.54 -26.65
C PRO A 122 -26.34 -25.98 -26.10
N GLY A 123 -27.41 -25.41 -26.63
CA GLY A 123 -28.80 -25.80 -26.32
C GLY A 123 -29.40 -25.19 -25.05
N SER A 124 -28.62 -24.97 -23.98
CA SER A 124 -29.07 -24.20 -22.82
C SER A 124 -28.80 -22.69 -22.96
N GLY A 125 -27.74 -22.31 -23.68
CA GLY A 125 -27.31 -20.93 -23.82
C GLY A 125 -26.58 -20.37 -22.58
N ARG A 126 -26.23 -21.22 -21.62
CA ARG A 126 -25.43 -20.84 -20.44
C ARG A 126 -24.04 -20.38 -20.88
N ILE A 127 -23.52 -19.36 -20.22
CA ILE A 127 -22.17 -18.84 -20.48
C ILE A 127 -21.32 -19.21 -19.28
N TRP A 128 -20.49 -20.24 -19.43
CA TRP A 128 -19.51 -20.65 -18.42
C TRP A 128 -18.35 -19.66 -18.39
N LEU A 129 -17.85 -19.40 -17.17
CA LEU A 129 -16.86 -18.38 -16.85
C LEU A 129 -15.79 -19.02 -15.96
N ASP A 130 -14.53 -18.78 -16.30
CA ASP A 130 -13.37 -19.01 -15.44
C ASP A 130 -12.66 -17.68 -15.18
N ALA A 131 -11.94 -17.55 -14.07
CA ALA A 131 -11.58 -16.26 -13.50
C ALA A 131 -10.06 -16.05 -13.35
N GLU A 132 -9.53 -15.04 -14.06
CA GLU A 132 -8.09 -14.74 -14.14
C GLU A 132 -7.51 -14.53 -12.72
N PHE A 133 -6.63 -15.43 -12.27
CA PHE A 133 -6.02 -15.41 -10.93
C PHE A 133 -6.98 -15.53 -9.74
N HIS A 134 -8.16 -16.14 -9.90
CA HIS A 134 -9.13 -16.34 -8.82
C HIS A 134 -9.63 -17.80 -8.68
N ARG A 135 -10.38 -18.08 -7.60
CA ARG A 135 -10.86 -19.42 -7.21
C ARG A 135 -12.27 -19.75 -7.70
N ASP A 136 -12.86 -18.86 -8.50
CA ASP A 136 -14.31 -18.79 -8.71
C ASP A 136 -14.67 -19.19 -10.14
N PHE A 137 -14.79 -20.50 -10.38
CA PHE A 137 -15.43 -21.02 -11.59
C PHE A 137 -16.95 -20.83 -11.49
N GLY A 138 -17.65 -20.61 -12.61
CA GLY A 138 -19.11 -20.39 -12.58
C GLY A 138 -19.79 -20.33 -13.95
N TYR A 139 -21.07 -19.95 -13.97
CA TYR A 139 -21.80 -19.69 -15.21
C TYR A 139 -22.93 -18.66 -15.05
N TRP A 140 -23.18 -17.89 -16.11
CA TRP A 140 -24.42 -17.14 -16.29
C TRP A 140 -25.50 -18.03 -16.91
N ASP A 141 -26.72 -17.99 -16.37
CA ASP A 141 -27.84 -18.81 -16.81
C ASP A 141 -28.96 -17.97 -17.46
N PRO A 142 -29.20 -18.07 -18.79
CA PRO A 142 -30.21 -17.24 -19.46
C PRO A 142 -31.64 -17.52 -19.00
N ALA A 143 -31.90 -18.63 -18.29
CA ALA A 143 -33.22 -18.98 -17.78
C ALA A 143 -33.70 -18.09 -16.63
N ASP A 144 -32.79 -17.54 -15.83
CA ASP A 144 -33.07 -16.61 -14.72
C ASP A 144 -32.20 -15.34 -14.73
N ALA A 145 -31.31 -15.22 -15.72
CA ALA A 145 -30.34 -14.15 -15.93
C ALA A 145 -29.35 -13.95 -14.76
N GLN A 146 -29.18 -14.93 -13.87
CA GLN A 146 -28.24 -14.87 -12.75
C GLN A 146 -26.87 -15.45 -13.12
N VAL A 147 -25.81 -14.95 -12.48
CA VAL A 147 -24.49 -15.61 -12.46
C VAL A 147 -24.42 -16.51 -11.21
N LYS A 148 -23.94 -17.74 -11.38
CA LYS A 148 -23.95 -18.80 -10.39
C LYS A 148 -22.53 -19.26 -10.12
N ALA A 149 -22.04 -18.98 -8.91
CA ALA A 149 -20.69 -19.31 -8.46
C ALA A 149 -20.57 -20.79 -8.08
N ALA A 150 -19.53 -21.47 -8.53
CA ALA A 150 -19.31 -22.90 -8.31
C ALA A 150 -18.12 -23.19 -7.41
N LEU A 151 -18.27 -22.84 -6.13
CA LEU A 151 -17.36 -23.22 -5.05
C LEU A 151 -17.43 -24.74 -4.81
N TYR A 152 -16.62 -25.50 -5.55
CA TYR A 152 -16.42 -26.93 -5.26
C TYR A 152 -15.60 -27.11 -3.98
N PRO A 153 -15.67 -28.27 -3.28
CA PRO A 153 -15.08 -28.40 -1.96
C PRO A 153 -13.56 -28.51 -2.05
N VAL A 154 -12.86 -27.44 -1.64
CA VAL A 154 -11.43 -27.49 -1.36
C VAL A 154 -11.22 -28.34 -0.10
N THR A 155 -11.10 -29.66 -0.27
CA THR A 155 -10.93 -30.63 0.82
C THR A 155 -9.53 -30.56 1.42
N VAL A 156 -9.32 -29.58 2.30
CA VAL A 156 -8.10 -29.40 3.10
C VAL A 156 -7.69 -30.74 3.74
N GLY A 157 -6.47 -31.19 3.45
CA GLY A 157 -5.88 -32.38 4.07
C GLY A 157 -6.13 -33.73 3.39
N THR A 158 -6.72 -33.78 2.18
CA THR A 158 -6.81 -35.05 1.40
C THR A 158 -5.66 -35.14 0.39
N PRO A 159 -4.68 -36.07 0.55
CA PRO A 159 -3.47 -36.09 -0.28
C PRO A 159 -3.65 -36.91 -1.57
N PHE A 160 -3.28 -36.35 -2.72
CA PHE A 160 -3.25 -37.14 -3.96
C PHE A 160 -2.05 -38.10 -3.99
N HIS A 161 -2.31 -39.37 -3.66
CA HIS A 161 -1.34 -40.47 -3.73
C HIS A 161 -1.21 -41.02 -5.16
N LEU A 162 -0.59 -40.26 -6.06
CA LEU A 162 -0.09 -40.82 -7.33
C LEU A 162 1.28 -40.22 -7.68
N CYS A 163 2.25 -40.55 -6.83
CA CYS A 163 3.64 -40.10 -6.93
C CYS A 163 4.32 -40.68 -8.19
N ILE A 164 4.23 -39.93 -9.29
CA ILE A 164 5.23 -40.00 -10.37
C ILE A 164 6.57 -39.55 -9.75
N PRO A 165 7.69 -40.28 -9.97
CA PRO A 165 8.94 -40.00 -9.26
C PRO A 165 9.43 -38.55 -9.40
N GLY A 166 9.33 -37.78 -8.31
CA GLY A 166 9.70 -36.36 -8.26
C GLY A 166 8.61 -35.44 -7.68
N CYS A 167 7.37 -35.91 -7.53
CA CYS A 167 6.26 -35.16 -6.93
C CYS A 167 6.23 -35.36 -5.40
N GLY A 168 6.32 -34.26 -4.64
CA GLY A 168 5.97 -34.22 -3.22
C GLY A 168 4.51 -33.79 -2.99
N GLN A 169 4.08 -33.69 -1.74
CA GLN A 169 2.74 -33.16 -1.40
C GLN A 169 2.65 -31.67 -1.75
N ALA A 170 1.70 -31.29 -2.58
CA ALA A 170 1.43 -29.90 -2.94
C ALA A 170 0.12 -29.42 -2.30
N ASP A 171 0.09 -28.15 -1.86
CA ASP A 171 -1.14 -27.47 -1.46
C ASP A 171 -2.00 -27.12 -2.68
N VAL A 172 -3.30 -26.98 -2.44
CA VAL A 172 -4.32 -26.94 -3.52
C VAL A 172 -4.12 -25.72 -4.44
N PRO A 173 -4.13 -25.90 -5.78
CA PRO A 173 -4.21 -24.82 -6.77
C PRO A 173 -5.35 -23.83 -6.53
N THR A 174 -5.21 -22.58 -7.02
CA THR A 174 -6.10 -21.46 -6.63
C THR A 174 -6.45 -20.47 -7.75
N PHE A 175 -6.14 -20.77 -9.00
CA PHE A 175 -6.23 -19.80 -10.10
C PHE A 175 -6.89 -20.41 -11.34
N GLY A 176 -8.04 -19.86 -11.75
CA GLY A 176 -8.62 -20.05 -13.07
C GLY A 176 -7.84 -19.31 -14.16
N GLU A 177 -7.98 -19.75 -15.41
CA GLU A 177 -7.29 -19.21 -16.58
C GLU A 177 -8.12 -19.30 -17.88
N ASP A 178 -8.89 -20.37 -18.12
CA ASP A 178 -9.64 -20.58 -19.39
C ASP A 178 -10.68 -21.72 -19.27
N VAL A 179 -11.75 -21.64 -20.08
CA VAL A 179 -12.85 -22.61 -20.12
C VAL A 179 -13.33 -22.92 -21.54
N THR A 180 -13.66 -24.19 -21.79
CA THR A 180 -14.21 -24.69 -23.06
C THR A 180 -15.22 -25.83 -22.83
N LEU A 181 -15.86 -26.35 -23.89
CA LEU A 181 -16.71 -27.55 -23.82
C LEU A 181 -16.29 -28.58 -24.87
N ASP A 182 -16.52 -29.87 -24.59
CA ASP A 182 -16.45 -30.94 -25.60
C ASP A 182 -17.80 -31.25 -26.26
N ALA A 183 -17.81 -32.03 -27.34
CA ALA A 183 -19.04 -32.42 -28.05
C ALA A 183 -20.04 -33.25 -27.24
N SER A 184 -19.67 -33.79 -26.07
CA SER A 184 -20.64 -34.38 -25.12
C SER A 184 -21.21 -33.37 -24.12
N GLY A 185 -20.77 -32.12 -24.17
CA GLY A 185 -21.18 -31.06 -23.25
C GLY A 185 -20.52 -31.17 -21.87
N ARG A 186 -19.38 -31.87 -21.76
CA ARG A 186 -18.55 -31.79 -20.55
C ARG A 186 -17.80 -30.46 -20.57
N VAL A 187 -17.82 -29.75 -19.45
CA VAL A 187 -17.19 -28.43 -19.33
C VAL A 187 -15.76 -28.63 -18.88
N TRP A 188 -14.82 -28.11 -19.66
CA TRP A 188 -13.39 -28.23 -19.45
C TRP A 188 -12.84 -26.88 -18.99
N PHE A 189 -12.15 -26.85 -17.86
CA PHE A 189 -11.50 -25.64 -17.34
C PHE A 189 -10.13 -25.98 -16.75
N THR A 190 -9.31 -24.97 -16.49
CA THR A 190 -7.93 -25.15 -16.05
C THR A 190 -7.66 -24.49 -14.71
N GLU A 191 -6.73 -25.07 -13.94
CA GLU A 191 -6.26 -24.46 -12.70
C GLU A 191 -4.73 -24.34 -12.69
N GLY A 192 -4.24 -23.13 -12.43
CA GLY A 192 -2.86 -22.81 -12.08
C GLY A 192 -2.57 -23.02 -10.60
N GLY A 193 -1.41 -23.60 -10.29
CA GLY A 193 -0.76 -23.41 -8.98
C GLY A 193 -0.10 -22.03 -8.88
N SER A 194 0.55 -21.73 -7.75
CA SER A 194 1.31 -20.49 -7.57
C SER A 194 2.67 -20.51 -8.28
N GLU A 195 3.18 -19.35 -8.69
CA GLU A 195 4.55 -19.23 -9.22
C GLU A 195 5.55 -19.88 -8.23
N PRO A 196 6.52 -20.70 -8.71
CA PRO A 196 7.50 -21.38 -7.84
C PRO A 196 8.51 -20.46 -7.10
N SER A 197 8.25 -19.16 -6.97
CA SER A 197 9.18 -18.15 -6.48
C SER A 197 9.13 -17.86 -4.97
N ARG A 198 8.27 -18.56 -4.20
CA ARG A 198 8.00 -18.28 -2.78
C ARG A 198 8.01 -19.48 -1.81
N TYR A 199 8.23 -20.70 -2.27
CA TYR A 199 8.34 -21.86 -1.38
C TYR A 199 9.30 -22.90 -1.98
N ASP A 200 10.24 -23.40 -1.18
CA ASP A 200 11.14 -24.51 -1.53
C ASP A 200 10.41 -25.88 -1.40
N GLY A 201 9.12 -25.88 -1.75
CA GLY A 201 8.25 -27.05 -1.78
C GLY A 201 8.34 -27.81 -3.11
N PRO A 202 7.66 -28.95 -3.24
CA PRO A 202 7.55 -29.64 -4.52
C PRO A 202 6.86 -28.73 -5.55
N ARG A 203 7.31 -28.84 -6.81
CA ARG A 203 6.75 -28.04 -7.90
C ARG A 203 5.26 -28.36 -8.03
N ASN A 204 4.40 -27.38 -7.76
CA ASN A 204 2.97 -27.53 -7.96
C ASN A 204 2.70 -27.78 -9.47
N HIS A 205 1.60 -28.46 -9.74
CA HIS A 205 1.20 -28.91 -11.07
C HIS A 205 -0.09 -28.19 -11.45
N SER A 206 -0.14 -27.62 -12.65
CA SER A 206 -1.42 -27.17 -13.19
C SER A 206 -2.34 -28.37 -13.42
N ARG A 207 -3.64 -28.12 -13.40
CA ARG A 207 -4.67 -29.14 -13.58
C ARG A 207 -5.53 -28.78 -14.79
N ALA A 208 -5.96 -29.78 -15.53
CA ALA A 208 -7.13 -29.68 -16.41
C ALA A 208 -8.27 -30.43 -15.71
N LEU A 209 -9.45 -29.84 -15.67
CA LEU A 209 -10.63 -30.39 -15.01
C LEU A 209 -11.75 -30.57 -16.04
N ALA A 210 -12.52 -31.63 -15.89
CA ALA A 210 -13.69 -31.90 -16.72
C ALA A 210 -14.90 -32.15 -15.83
N TYR A 211 -15.89 -31.25 -15.87
CA TYR A 211 -17.18 -31.49 -15.25
C TYR A 211 -18.13 -32.16 -16.25
N ASP A 212 -18.48 -33.42 -15.97
CA ASP A 212 -19.55 -34.13 -16.65
C ASP A 212 -20.88 -33.86 -15.94
N ARG A 213 -21.68 -32.95 -16.51
CA ARG A 213 -22.99 -32.56 -15.99
C ARG A 213 -24.04 -33.67 -16.09
N ALA A 214 -23.84 -34.69 -16.94
CA ALA A 214 -24.79 -35.79 -17.10
C ALA A 214 -24.52 -36.91 -16.08
N ALA A 215 -23.25 -37.16 -15.75
CA ALA A 215 -22.85 -38.07 -14.67
C ALA A 215 -22.88 -37.41 -13.28
N GLN A 216 -22.93 -36.07 -13.20
CA GLN A 216 -22.67 -35.28 -11.99
C GLN A 216 -21.32 -35.67 -11.36
N THR A 217 -20.27 -35.69 -12.19
CA THR A 217 -18.90 -35.97 -11.76
C THR A 217 -17.91 -34.93 -12.28
N ILE A 218 -16.90 -34.62 -11.47
CA ILE A 218 -15.74 -33.84 -11.89
C ILE A 218 -14.51 -34.74 -11.93
N ARG A 219 -13.78 -34.71 -13.06
CA ARG A 219 -12.50 -35.39 -13.25
C ARG A 219 -11.36 -34.39 -13.16
N VAL A 220 -10.25 -34.80 -12.57
CA VAL A 220 -9.06 -33.96 -12.39
C VAL A 220 -7.85 -34.64 -13.02
N TYR A 221 -7.17 -33.93 -13.93
CA TYR A 221 -6.01 -34.40 -14.67
C TYR A 221 -4.81 -33.52 -14.34
N ASN A 222 -3.80 -34.08 -13.68
CA ASN A 222 -2.58 -33.35 -13.32
C ASN A 222 -1.61 -33.24 -14.51
N LEU A 223 -1.03 -32.06 -14.72
CA LEU A 223 -0.15 -31.76 -15.85
C LEU A 223 1.34 -31.78 -15.42
N PRO A 224 2.14 -32.77 -15.86
CA PRO A 224 3.48 -32.97 -15.31
C PRO A 224 4.53 -32.00 -15.90
N GLY A 225 5.13 -31.17 -15.04
CA GLY A 225 6.38 -30.46 -15.33
C GLY A 225 6.23 -29.13 -16.08
N ASP A 226 5.05 -28.52 -16.04
CA ASP A 226 4.70 -27.25 -16.69
C ASP A 226 4.81 -26.00 -15.79
N ARG A 227 5.12 -26.18 -14.50
CA ARG A 227 5.55 -25.13 -13.57
C ARG A 227 4.52 -24.03 -13.29
N ASN A 228 3.23 -24.38 -13.27
CA ASN A 228 2.14 -23.45 -13.01
C ASN A 228 2.09 -22.33 -14.05
N SER A 229 1.77 -22.73 -15.27
CA SER A 229 1.87 -21.86 -16.45
C SER A 229 0.92 -22.28 -17.56
N VAL A 230 -0.14 -23.02 -17.23
CA VAL A 230 -1.29 -23.20 -18.12
C VAL A 230 -1.99 -21.86 -18.29
N ILE A 231 -2.43 -21.56 -19.51
CA ILE A 231 -3.06 -20.29 -19.92
C ILE A 231 -4.16 -20.50 -20.97
N GLY A 232 -4.71 -21.71 -21.07
CA GLY A 232 -5.64 -22.05 -22.15
C GLY A 232 -5.95 -23.53 -22.31
N VAL A 233 -7.18 -23.85 -22.70
CA VAL A 233 -7.71 -25.19 -22.92
C VAL A 233 -8.62 -25.24 -24.16
N ALA A 234 -8.40 -26.21 -25.04
CA ALA A 234 -9.15 -26.36 -26.28
C ALA A 234 -9.47 -27.82 -26.59
N TRP A 235 -10.73 -28.12 -26.91
CA TRP A 235 -11.15 -29.46 -27.31
C TRP A 235 -11.01 -29.70 -28.83
N ASP A 236 -10.63 -30.91 -29.22
CA ASP A 236 -10.44 -31.36 -30.61
C ASP A 236 -11.32 -32.58 -30.91
N ASP A 237 -12.56 -32.30 -31.31
CA ASP A 237 -13.56 -33.30 -31.75
C ASP A 237 -13.01 -34.28 -32.78
N GLY A 238 -12.21 -33.79 -33.73
CA GLY A 238 -11.68 -34.57 -34.83
C GLY A 238 -10.65 -35.62 -34.40
N ARG A 239 -10.16 -35.56 -33.15
CA ARG A 239 -9.16 -36.49 -32.59
C ARG A 239 -9.54 -37.08 -31.24
N HIS A 240 -10.65 -36.65 -30.63
CA HIS A 240 -11.05 -36.95 -29.25
C HIS A 240 -9.92 -36.61 -28.26
N ARG A 241 -9.46 -35.35 -28.27
CA ARG A 241 -8.36 -34.88 -27.40
C ARG A 241 -8.65 -33.53 -26.78
N ILE A 242 -8.24 -33.39 -25.52
CA ILE A 242 -8.11 -32.09 -24.87
C ILE A 242 -6.68 -31.57 -25.10
N TRP A 243 -6.56 -30.33 -25.56
CA TRP A 243 -5.31 -29.59 -25.71
C TRP A 243 -5.20 -28.54 -24.61
N VAL A 244 -3.99 -28.32 -24.08
CA VAL A 244 -3.71 -27.36 -23.02
C VAL A 244 -2.47 -26.53 -23.40
N ALA A 245 -2.59 -25.20 -23.37
CA ALA A 245 -1.53 -24.25 -23.67
C ALA A 245 -0.74 -23.92 -22.40
N GLN A 246 0.60 -23.94 -22.49
CA GLN A 246 1.52 -23.79 -21.36
C GLN A 246 2.65 -22.79 -21.71
N THR A 247 3.05 -21.89 -20.80
CA THR A 247 4.06 -20.84 -21.07
C THR A 247 5.48 -21.15 -20.56
N ASN A 248 5.66 -22.05 -19.57
CA ASN A 248 6.96 -22.28 -18.91
C ASN A 248 7.37 -23.78 -18.83
N PRO A 249 7.94 -24.37 -19.90
CA PRO A 249 8.27 -23.74 -21.18
C PRO A 249 7.06 -23.66 -22.13
N GLY A 250 7.12 -22.72 -23.08
CA GLY A 250 6.13 -22.55 -24.15
C GLY A 250 5.84 -23.85 -24.88
N ARG A 251 4.64 -24.42 -24.66
CA ARG A 251 4.21 -25.73 -25.14
C ARG A 251 2.71 -25.76 -25.39
N LEU A 252 2.30 -26.71 -26.23
CA LEU A 252 0.93 -27.14 -26.39
C LEU A 252 0.90 -28.65 -26.16
N THR A 253 0.24 -29.09 -25.10
CA THR A 253 0.18 -30.49 -24.66
C THR A 253 -1.21 -31.05 -24.95
N SER A 254 -1.35 -32.33 -25.28
CA SER A 254 -2.68 -32.96 -25.35
C SER A 254 -2.69 -34.43 -24.97
N PHE A 255 -3.85 -34.88 -24.49
CA PHE A 255 -4.15 -36.27 -24.17
C PHE A 255 -5.57 -36.64 -24.60
N ASP A 256 -5.81 -37.93 -24.74
CA ASP A 256 -7.16 -38.50 -24.77
C ASP A 256 -7.63 -38.60 -23.32
N PRO A 257 -8.71 -37.93 -22.91
CA PRO A 257 -9.13 -37.85 -21.51
C PRO A 257 -9.79 -39.14 -21.00
N ASP A 258 -10.37 -39.93 -21.89
CA ASP A 258 -11.15 -41.11 -21.50
C ASP A 258 -10.24 -42.37 -21.42
N ASN A 259 -9.11 -42.37 -22.15
CA ASN A 259 -8.06 -43.39 -22.10
C ASN A 259 -7.69 -43.80 -20.64
N PRO A 260 -7.80 -45.09 -20.26
CA PRO A 260 -7.55 -45.56 -18.90
C PRO A 260 -6.06 -45.57 -18.49
N GLY A 261 -5.14 -45.34 -19.44
CA GLY A 261 -3.71 -45.20 -19.17
C GLY A 261 -3.28 -43.79 -18.73
N ILE A 262 -4.20 -42.81 -18.73
CA ILE A 262 -3.94 -41.45 -18.23
C ILE A 262 -4.38 -41.36 -16.75
N PRO A 263 -3.47 -41.07 -15.81
CA PRO A 263 -3.81 -40.88 -14.40
C PRO A 263 -4.79 -39.71 -14.22
N ARG A 264 -5.88 -39.95 -13.50
CA ARG A 264 -6.91 -38.96 -13.16
C ARG A 264 -7.59 -39.30 -11.83
N GLU A 265 -8.16 -38.29 -11.20
CA GLU A 265 -9.16 -38.44 -10.12
C GLU A 265 -10.57 -38.25 -10.67
N GLU A 266 -11.58 -38.78 -9.98
CA GLU A 266 -13.00 -38.62 -10.32
C GLU A 266 -13.81 -38.51 -9.03
N PHE A 267 -14.60 -37.43 -8.89
CA PHE A 267 -15.41 -37.12 -7.71
C PHE A 267 -16.87 -36.89 -8.13
N ALA A 268 -17.83 -37.32 -7.33
CA ALA A 268 -19.24 -36.96 -7.51
C ALA A 268 -19.49 -35.51 -7.05
N TRP A 269 -20.10 -34.69 -7.90
CA TRP A 269 -20.32 -33.26 -7.63
C TRP A 269 -21.50 -32.67 -8.42
N ASP A 270 -22.33 -31.86 -7.77
CA ASP A 270 -23.58 -31.33 -8.36
C ASP A 270 -23.64 -29.78 -8.36
N PHE A 271 -23.32 -29.20 -9.51
CA PHE A 271 -23.45 -27.76 -9.80
C PHE A 271 -24.90 -27.24 -9.83
N SER A 272 -25.92 -28.09 -9.80
CA SER A 272 -27.33 -27.63 -9.80
C SER A 272 -27.83 -27.24 -8.40
N SER A 273 -27.08 -27.59 -7.35
CA SER A 273 -27.40 -27.30 -5.94
C SER A 273 -26.90 -25.95 -5.41
N LEU A 274 -26.17 -25.19 -6.25
CA LEU A 274 -25.48 -23.95 -5.89
C LEU A 274 -26.46 -22.78 -5.66
N PRO A 275 -26.18 -21.87 -4.69
CA PRO A 275 -27.03 -20.71 -4.45
C PRO A 275 -26.94 -19.67 -5.58
N THR A 276 -28.07 -19.03 -5.91
CA THR A 276 -28.12 -17.86 -6.78
C THR A 276 -27.61 -16.62 -6.03
N CYS A 277 -26.56 -15.96 -6.54
CA CYS A 277 -26.05 -14.72 -5.95
C CYS A 277 -26.73 -13.50 -6.58
N ASP A 278 -27.24 -12.60 -5.75
CA ASP A 278 -28.11 -11.47 -6.16
C ASP A 278 -27.27 -10.28 -6.72
N PRO A 279 -27.40 -9.93 -8.02
CA PRO A 279 -26.63 -8.84 -8.62
C PRO A 279 -27.10 -7.42 -8.20
N GLY A 280 -28.12 -7.28 -7.36
CA GLY A 280 -28.69 -5.99 -6.95
C GLY A 280 -28.17 -5.39 -5.64
N GLY A 281 -27.55 -6.19 -4.76
CA GLY A 281 -27.18 -5.82 -3.39
C GLY A 281 -25.69 -5.60 -3.17
N SER A 282 -25.28 -4.55 -2.43
CA SER A 282 -23.85 -4.29 -2.16
C SER A 282 -23.27 -5.14 -1.01
N GLY A 283 -23.55 -6.44 -1.03
CA GLY A 283 -22.95 -7.44 -0.17
C GLY A 283 -22.37 -8.55 -1.05
N SER A 284 -21.26 -8.26 -1.72
CA SER A 284 -20.57 -9.21 -2.62
C SER A 284 -19.80 -10.28 -1.82
N PHE A 285 -20.58 -11.18 -1.24
CA PHE A 285 -20.17 -12.55 -0.98
C PHE A 285 -21.24 -13.49 -1.56
N CYS A 286 -20.84 -14.46 -2.39
CA CYS A 286 -21.54 -15.74 -2.46
C CYS A 286 -21.24 -16.54 -1.18
N SER A 287 -21.60 -15.99 -0.03
CA SER A 287 -21.41 -16.64 1.26
C SER A 287 -22.37 -17.81 1.42
N ASN A 288 -21.93 -18.87 2.11
CA ASN A 288 -22.85 -19.87 2.66
C ASN A 288 -23.71 -19.31 3.84
N ASP A 289 -23.53 -18.02 4.16
CA ASP A 289 -24.25 -17.22 5.15
C ASP A 289 -25.18 -16.18 4.49
N ARG A 290 -26.16 -15.67 5.26
CA ARG A 290 -27.35 -14.96 4.74
C ARG A 290 -27.25 -13.40 4.85
N PRO A 291 -28.04 -12.59 4.09
CA PRO A 291 -27.57 -11.31 3.50
C PRO A 291 -28.14 -9.98 4.08
N ALA A 292 -27.52 -8.81 3.71
CA ALA A 292 -28.17 -7.60 3.09
C ALA A 292 -27.40 -6.22 3.13
N ALA A 293 -27.40 -5.46 1.99
CA ALA A 293 -27.36 -3.97 1.81
C ALA A 293 -26.08 -3.09 2.16
N ALA A 294 -25.86 -1.83 1.71
CA ALA A 294 -26.22 -1.06 0.47
C ALA A 294 -25.50 0.36 0.27
N ARG A 295 -24.51 0.48 -0.66
CA ARG A 295 -24.04 1.70 -1.46
C ARG A 295 -23.24 2.84 -0.73
N ALA A 296 -22.29 3.65 -1.28
CA ALA A 296 -21.78 4.12 -2.62
C ALA A 296 -22.45 5.40 -3.23
N SER A 297 -21.83 6.43 -3.89
CA SER A 297 -20.47 6.82 -4.45
C SER A 297 -20.32 8.41 -4.42
N SER A 298 -19.54 9.27 -5.16
CA SER A 298 -18.48 9.39 -6.23
C SER A 298 -17.85 10.86 -6.16
N THR A 299 -17.11 11.60 -7.04
CA THR A 299 -16.67 11.63 -8.49
C THR A 299 -15.43 12.60 -8.74
N GLN A 300 -15.11 13.10 -9.97
CA GLN A 300 -13.94 13.96 -10.42
C GLN A 300 -14.34 15.02 -11.53
N ASP A 301 -13.57 15.89 -12.27
CA ASP A 301 -12.11 16.23 -12.52
C ASP A 301 -11.93 17.63 -13.27
N VAL A 302 -10.77 17.93 -13.94
CA VAL A 302 -10.44 18.99 -15.01
C VAL A 302 -9.97 20.42 -14.53
N LEU A 303 -8.97 21.20 -15.06
CA LEU A 303 -8.02 21.34 -16.22
C LEU A 303 -8.31 22.49 -17.28
N ILE A 304 -7.42 23.13 -18.08
CA ILE A 304 -5.99 22.92 -18.48
C ILE A 304 -4.99 24.16 -18.54
N PRO A 305 -5.05 25.19 -19.46
CA PRO A 305 -3.85 25.64 -20.24
C PRO A 305 -3.41 27.15 -20.27
N GLY A 306 -2.30 27.50 -20.98
CA GLY A 306 -1.70 28.88 -21.18
C GLY A 306 -0.70 29.03 -22.38
N PRO A 307 0.15 30.09 -22.50
CA PRO A 307 0.97 30.37 -23.70
C PRO A 307 2.53 30.35 -23.56
N THR A 308 3.17 30.17 -24.74
CA THR A 308 4.59 29.95 -25.11
C THR A 308 5.73 30.85 -24.61
N GLY A 309 6.93 30.25 -24.44
CA GLY A 309 8.26 30.87 -24.57
C GLY A 309 9.39 29.84 -24.36
N GLY A 310 10.49 29.85 -25.14
CA GLY A 310 11.52 28.79 -25.02
C GLY A 310 12.85 29.03 -25.74
N CYS A 311 13.84 28.18 -25.43
CA CYS A 311 15.14 28.07 -26.13
C CYS A 311 15.78 26.67 -25.87
N HIS A 312 16.81 26.26 -26.63
CA HIS A 312 17.30 24.87 -26.67
C HIS A 312 18.76 24.64 -26.20
N SER A 313 18.98 23.52 -25.51
CA SER A 313 20.08 22.55 -25.78
C SER A 313 19.71 21.20 -25.13
N MET A 314 19.68 20.03 -25.81
CA MET A 314 20.66 19.33 -26.65
C MET A 314 21.73 18.55 -25.85
N GLY A 315 21.46 17.25 -25.64
CA GLY A 315 22.34 16.27 -25.02
C GLY A 315 21.50 15.15 -24.39
N GLY A 316 21.61 13.90 -24.85
CA GLY A 316 20.72 12.84 -24.36
C GLY A 316 21.22 11.43 -24.62
N SER A 317 20.54 10.47 -23.98
CA SER A 317 20.63 9.04 -24.27
C SER A 317 19.30 8.35 -23.90
N ARG A 318 19.06 7.19 -24.48
CA ARG A 318 17.99 6.26 -24.08
C ARG A 318 18.55 5.21 -23.11
N THR A 319 17.64 4.51 -22.43
CA THR A 319 17.84 3.32 -21.60
C THR A 319 18.45 3.56 -20.21
N GLY A 320 17.82 2.95 -19.22
CA GLY A 320 18.22 2.97 -17.81
C GLY A 320 17.20 2.18 -16.99
N ARG A 321 17.46 0.89 -16.77
CA ARG A 321 16.77 0.13 -15.71
C ARG A 321 17.23 0.72 -14.36
N GLY A 322 16.36 0.73 -13.36
CA GLY A 322 16.49 1.50 -12.11
C GLY A 322 17.92 1.64 -11.58
N GLN A 323 18.50 2.82 -11.75
CA GLN A 323 19.69 3.23 -11.02
C GLN A 323 19.23 3.94 -9.74
N TRP A 324 19.67 3.41 -8.61
CA TRP A 324 19.47 4.02 -7.30
C TRP A 324 20.13 5.41 -7.23
N PRO A 325 19.65 6.32 -6.36
CA PRO A 325 20.40 7.53 -6.03
C PRO A 325 21.82 7.18 -5.57
N SER A 326 22.83 7.81 -6.14
CA SER A 326 24.24 7.50 -5.83
C SER A 326 24.58 7.98 -4.41
N TRP A 327 24.47 7.10 -3.43
CA TRP A 327 24.67 7.45 -2.01
C TRP A 327 26.08 8.00 -1.72
N HIS A 328 27.10 7.43 -2.37
CA HIS A 328 28.48 7.86 -2.27
C HIS A 328 28.80 9.03 -3.20
N GLY A 329 28.54 10.24 -2.71
CA GLY A 329 29.00 11.48 -3.29
C GLY A 329 28.60 12.66 -2.40
N ARG A 330 29.46 13.70 -2.33
CA ARG A 330 28.97 15.01 -1.87
C ARG A 330 28.02 15.53 -2.94
N SER A 331 26.80 15.90 -2.55
CA SER A 331 25.83 16.45 -3.48
C SER A 331 26.40 17.68 -4.21
N ARG A 332 26.69 17.52 -5.52
CA ARG A 332 26.92 18.66 -6.42
C ARG A 332 25.61 19.36 -6.80
N ALA A 333 24.46 18.82 -6.39
CA ALA A 333 23.12 19.36 -6.59
C ALA A 333 22.69 20.38 -5.53
N ALA A 334 23.57 20.74 -4.56
CA ALA A 334 23.38 21.92 -3.70
C ALA A 334 23.46 23.27 -4.46
N LYS A 335 23.51 23.23 -5.80
CA LYS A 335 23.35 24.40 -6.66
C LYS A 335 21.92 24.46 -7.19
N GLU A 336 21.22 25.52 -6.76
CA GLU A 336 19.96 26.03 -7.32
C GLU A 336 18.64 25.41 -6.82
N CYS A 337 18.49 25.28 -5.50
CA CYS A 337 17.18 25.54 -4.87
C CYS A 337 16.82 27.03 -5.02
N ARG A 338 16.49 27.46 -6.26
CA ARG A 338 15.95 28.79 -6.53
C ARG A 338 14.45 28.77 -6.22
N PRO A 339 13.89 29.75 -5.46
CA PRO A 339 12.45 29.85 -5.32
C PRO A 339 11.81 30.20 -6.66
N MET A 340 10.97 29.30 -7.19
CA MET A 340 9.93 29.70 -8.12
C MET A 340 8.93 30.55 -7.35
N ALA A 341 8.36 31.59 -7.98
CA ALA A 341 7.51 32.55 -7.28
C ALA A 341 6.33 31.84 -6.57
N GLY A 342 6.36 31.84 -5.23
CA GLY A 342 5.35 31.21 -4.38
C GLY A 342 5.56 29.73 -4.02
N ARG A 343 6.71 29.10 -4.34
CA ARG A 343 6.99 27.69 -3.99
C ARG A 343 8.42 27.45 -3.47
N LEU A 344 8.54 26.51 -2.53
CA LEU A 344 9.80 26.04 -1.94
C LEU A 344 10.15 24.66 -2.53
N ALA A 345 11.26 24.54 -3.26
CA ALA A 345 11.60 23.35 -4.05
C ALA A 345 12.61 22.44 -3.34
N PHE A 346 12.34 21.13 -3.35
CA PHE A 346 13.18 20.11 -2.73
C PHE A 346 14.24 19.57 -3.72
N PRO A 347 15.29 18.88 -3.24
CA PRO A 347 16.32 18.29 -4.09
C PRO A 347 15.75 17.31 -5.13
N ALA A 348 16.40 17.21 -6.29
CA ALA A 348 16.05 16.21 -7.28
C ALA A 348 16.39 14.80 -6.77
N GLY A 349 15.44 13.87 -6.85
CA GLY A 349 15.60 12.51 -6.33
C GLY A 349 15.46 12.38 -4.81
N PHE A 350 14.90 13.40 -4.13
CA PHE A 350 14.51 13.31 -2.73
C PHE A 350 13.42 12.25 -2.53
N LEU A 351 13.57 11.39 -1.51
CA LEU A 351 12.61 10.31 -1.26
C LEU A 351 11.41 10.82 -0.46
N TRP A 352 10.23 10.59 -1.01
CA TRP A 352 8.95 10.92 -0.41
C TRP A 352 8.14 9.65 -0.13
N GLY A 353 7.53 9.54 1.04
CA GLY A 353 6.79 8.35 1.42
C GLY A 353 6.09 8.45 2.77
N ALA A 354 5.68 7.29 3.28
CA ALA A 354 5.18 7.15 4.63
C ALA A 354 5.84 5.97 5.34
N ALA A 355 5.62 5.88 6.64
CA ALA A 355 6.12 4.81 7.49
C ALA A 355 4.97 3.97 8.09
N THR A 356 5.28 2.71 8.40
CA THR A 356 4.45 1.78 9.19
C THR A 356 5.36 0.89 10.07
N SER A 357 4.78 0.32 11.13
CA SER A 357 5.39 -0.71 11.97
C SER A 357 4.62 -2.02 11.85
N ALA A 358 5.33 -3.14 11.77
CA ALA A 358 4.77 -4.47 11.52
C ALA A 358 3.62 -4.82 12.48
N HIS A 359 3.89 -4.82 13.79
CA HIS A 359 2.88 -5.09 14.83
C HIS A 359 1.65 -4.17 14.74
N GLN A 360 1.85 -2.90 14.38
CA GLN A 360 0.78 -1.90 14.35
C GLN A 360 -0.15 -2.03 13.12
N VAL A 361 0.30 -2.64 12.01
CA VAL A 361 -0.49 -2.72 10.76
C VAL A 361 -0.75 -4.13 10.22
N GLU A 362 0.17 -5.09 10.40
CA GLU A 362 0.07 -6.43 9.79
C GLU A 362 -1.13 -7.21 10.30
N GLY A 363 -1.35 -7.17 11.62
CA GLY A 363 -2.27 -8.06 12.32
C GLY A 363 -1.67 -9.43 12.61
N ARG A 364 -2.29 -10.19 13.50
CA ARG A 364 -1.95 -11.59 13.85
C ARG A 364 -0.51 -11.82 14.36
N CYS A 365 0.19 -10.76 14.79
CA CYS A 365 1.56 -10.84 15.31
C CYS A 365 1.59 -11.40 16.75
N SER A 366 1.19 -12.65 16.96
CA SER A 366 0.81 -13.19 18.27
C SER A 366 1.91 -13.89 19.09
N ASN A 367 3.20 -13.63 18.80
CA ASN A 367 4.34 -14.30 19.44
C ASN A 367 5.38 -13.30 20.00
N ASN A 368 4.96 -12.06 20.28
CA ASN A 368 5.78 -11.02 20.90
C ASN A 368 5.18 -10.53 22.22
N GLN A 369 5.97 -9.76 22.96
CA GLN A 369 5.62 -9.25 24.28
C GLN A 369 4.48 -8.22 24.28
N TRP A 370 4.38 -7.41 23.22
CA TRP A 370 3.27 -6.48 23.04
C TRP A 370 1.93 -7.21 22.95
N TRP A 371 1.87 -8.27 22.14
CA TRP A 371 0.68 -9.10 22.02
C TRP A 371 0.34 -9.81 23.34
N ALA A 372 1.32 -10.35 24.07
CA ALA A 372 1.04 -10.99 25.35
C ALA A 372 0.51 -10.00 26.39
N TRP A 373 1.07 -8.79 26.46
CA TRP A 373 0.67 -7.73 27.38
C TRP A 373 -0.78 -7.28 27.12
N GLU A 374 -1.15 -6.99 25.87
CA GLU A 374 -2.54 -6.60 25.56
C GLU A 374 -3.59 -7.69 25.90
N GLN A 375 -3.24 -8.98 25.84
CA GLN A 375 -4.16 -10.07 26.23
C GLN A 375 -4.44 -10.12 27.74
N GLU A 376 -3.60 -9.53 28.59
CA GLU A 376 -3.87 -9.46 30.04
C GLU A 376 -5.04 -8.50 30.37
N GLY A 377 -5.27 -7.51 29.50
CA GLY A 377 -6.34 -6.52 29.61
C GLY A 377 -6.04 -5.38 30.60
N GLY A 378 -6.71 -4.24 30.39
CA GLY A 378 -6.56 -3.04 31.24
C GLY A 378 -5.33 -2.18 30.96
N HIS A 379 -4.34 -2.70 30.21
CA HIS A 379 -3.12 -1.99 29.80
C HIS A 379 -3.32 -1.00 28.65
N ILE A 380 -4.15 -1.36 27.67
CA ILE A 380 -4.46 -0.53 26.50
C ILE A 380 -5.65 0.40 26.83
N ARG A 381 -5.55 1.70 26.51
CA ARG A 381 -6.48 2.75 26.98
C ARG A 381 -7.96 2.49 26.68
N ASP A 382 -8.27 1.95 25.51
CA ASP A 382 -9.64 1.63 25.08
C ASP A 382 -10.03 0.15 25.34
N GLY A 383 -9.11 -0.65 25.91
CA GLY A 383 -9.27 -2.08 26.08
C GLY A 383 -9.21 -2.89 24.77
N SER A 384 -8.75 -2.28 23.67
CA SER A 384 -8.53 -2.98 22.40
C SER A 384 -7.26 -3.85 22.44
N VAL A 385 -7.13 -4.69 21.41
CA VAL A 385 -5.95 -5.54 21.14
C VAL A 385 -5.61 -5.42 19.66
N SER A 386 -4.32 -5.57 19.31
CA SER A 386 -3.78 -5.52 17.96
C SER A 386 -4.56 -6.39 16.97
N GLY A 387 -4.92 -7.62 17.34
CA GLY A 387 -5.90 -8.46 16.62
C GLY A 387 -5.61 -8.62 15.12
N LEU A 388 -6.43 -8.00 14.27
CA LEU A 388 -6.20 -7.89 12.82
C LEU A 388 -5.44 -6.64 12.40
N ALA A 389 -5.33 -5.62 13.25
CA ALA A 389 -4.76 -4.31 12.94
C ALA A 389 -5.35 -3.74 11.64
N CYS A 390 -4.52 -3.45 10.65
CA CYS A 390 -4.96 -3.01 9.33
C CYS A 390 -5.18 -4.18 8.37
N ASP A 391 -4.93 -5.44 8.78
CA ASP A 391 -4.86 -6.63 7.92
C ASP A 391 -3.84 -6.43 6.77
N HIS A 392 -2.77 -5.66 7.03
CA HIS A 392 -1.75 -5.31 6.04
C HIS A 392 -0.95 -6.54 5.59
N TYR A 393 -0.85 -7.58 6.43
CA TYR A 393 -0.19 -8.85 6.07
C TYR A 393 -0.80 -9.49 4.81
N GLU A 394 -2.14 -9.44 4.68
CA GLU A 394 -2.84 -9.94 3.48
C GLU A 394 -2.99 -8.84 2.40
N ARG A 395 -2.97 -7.55 2.79
CA ARG A 395 -3.39 -6.42 1.94
C ARG A 395 -2.27 -5.52 1.42
N PHE A 396 -1.02 -5.77 1.77
CA PHE A 396 0.12 -4.89 1.45
C PHE A 396 0.19 -4.45 -0.02
N ASN A 397 -0.12 -5.35 -0.97
CA ASN A 397 -0.10 -5.02 -2.40
C ASN A 397 -1.22 -4.03 -2.83
N GLY A 398 -2.33 -4.00 -2.10
CA GLY A 398 -3.35 -2.95 -2.23
C GLY A 398 -2.89 -1.62 -1.62
N ASP A 399 -2.23 -1.68 -0.46
CA ASP A 399 -1.77 -0.49 0.26
C ASP A 399 -0.59 0.21 -0.43
N PHE A 400 0.32 -0.55 -1.05
CA PHE A 400 1.43 0.02 -1.82
C PHE A 400 0.98 0.55 -3.19
N ARG A 401 -0.03 -0.06 -3.81
CA ARG A 401 -0.74 0.51 -4.96
C ARG A 401 -1.40 1.85 -4.59
N LEU A 402 -2.00 1.94 -3.40
CA LEU A 402 -2.58 3.19 -2.90
C LEU A 402 -1.50 4.25 -2.63
N ALA A 403 -0.42 3.91 -1.93
CA ALA A 403 0.71 4.80 -1.68
C ALA A 403 1.33 5.34 -2.99
N SER A 404 1.52 4.48 -3.99
CA SER A 404 1.99 4.88 -5.32
C SER A 404 1.01 5.80 -6.05
N SER A 405 -0.31 5.57 -5.94
CA SER A 405 -1.34 6.50 -6.45
C SER A 405 -1.37 7.86 -5.73
N LEU A 406 -0.88 7.92 -4.49
CA LEU A 406 -0.61 9.14 -3.73
C LEU A 406 0.78 9.74 -4.06
N GLY A 407 1.45 9.24 -5.10
CA GLY A 407 2.72 9.77 -5.59
C GLY A 407 3.94 9.40 -4.75
N HIS A 408 3.81 8.51 -3.76
CA HIS A 408 4.96 8.09 -2.96
C HIS A 408 6.04 7.47 -3.86
N THR A 409 7.30 7.71 -3.50
CA THR A 409 8.51 7.22 -4.20
C THR A 409 9.32 6.27 -3.32
N ALA A 410 9.04 6.24 -2.03
CA ALA A 410 9.59 5.31 -1.05
C ALA A 410 8.50 4.86 -0.08
N GLN A 411 8.70 3.72 0.57
CA GLN A 411 7.91 3.29 1.71
C GLN A 411 8.84 2.78 2.80
N ARG A 412 8.60 3.19 4.04
CA ARG A 412 9.28 2.65 5.22
C ARG A 412 8.39 1.63 5.90
N ILE A 413 8.97 0.48 6.24
CA ILE A 413 8.34 -0.61 7.00
C ILE A 413 9.28 -1.06 8.13
N SER A 414 8.77 -1.89 9.03
CA SER A 414 9.62 -2.83 9.78
C SER A 414 9.33 -4.27 9.35
N VAL A 415 10.16 -5.20 9.81
CA VAL A 415 9.82 -6.63 9.88
C VAL A 415 9.41 -6.99 11.31
N GLU A 416 8.63 -8.05 11.50
CA GLU A 416 8.31 -8.60 12.82
C GLU A 416 9.28 -9.73 13.19
N TRP A 417 10.03 -9.54 14.28
CA TRP A 417 11.00 -10.53 14.75
C TRP A 417 10.33 -11.84 15.18
N SER A 418 9.17 -11.77 15.86
CA SER A 418 8.45 -12.95 16.36
C SER A 418 7.80 -13.83 15.28
N ARG A 419 7.62 -13.31 14.07
CA ARG A 419 7.26 -14.05 12.85
C ARG A 419 8.47 -14.77 12.28
N LEU A 420 9.53 -13.99 12.04
CA LEU A 420 10.72 -14.46 11.33
C LEU A 420 11.57 -15.44 12.14
N GLU A 421 11.62 -15.29 13.46
CA GLU A 421 12.33 -16.17 14.40
C GLU A 421 11.43 -16.53 15.60
N PRO A 422 10.48 -17.47 15.43
CA PRO A 422 9.48 -17.78 16.46
C PRO A 422 10.02 -18.58 17.66
N GLU A 423 11.19 -19.24 17.53
CA GLU A 423 11.96 -19.87 18.61
C GLU A 423 13.45 -19.52 18.44
N GLU A 424 14.26 -19.56 19.51
CA GLU A 424 15.69 -19.17 19.43
C GLU A 424 16.45 -19.95 18.33
N GLY A 425 16.92 -19.24 17.29
CA GLY A 425 17.68 -19.82 16.19
C GLY A 425 16.86 -20.62 15.18
N ARG A 426 15.54 -20.71 15.33
CA ARG A 426 14.64 -21.29 14.33
C ARG A 426 13.98 -20.18 13.53
N PHE A 427 14.27 -20.15 12.24
CA PHE A 427 13.78 -19.15 11.30
C PHE A 427 12.66 -19.75 10.43
N ASP A 428 11.58 -18.99 10.21
CA ASP A 428 10.50 -19.41 9.31
C ASP A 428 10.68 -18.81 7.92
N GLU A 429 11.14 -19.62 6.96
CA GLU A 429 11.35 -19.15 5.57
C GLU A 429 10.07 -18.61 4.92
N ARG A 430 8.88 -19.07 5.34
CA ARG A 430 7.59 -18.59 4.78
C ARG A 430 7.37 -17.12 5.09
N GLU A 431 7.79 -16.68 6.27
CA GLU A 431 7.76 -15.28 6.69
C GLU A 431 8.88 -14.46 6.00
N PHE A 432 10.02 -15.07 5.70
CA PHE A 432 11.00 -14.43 4.79
C PHE A 432 10.45 -14.27 3.37
N ASP A 433 9.70 -15.24 2.84
CA ASP A 433 9.03 -15.14 1.54
C ASP A 433 7.88 -14.12 1.54
N HIS A 434 7.18 -13.94 2.66
CA HIS A 434 6.29 -12.78 2.89
C HIS A 434 7.07 -11.46 2.77
N TYR A 435 8.14 -11.24 3.54
CA TYR A 435 8.86 -9.95 3.49
C TYR A 435 9.62 -9.71 2.18
N ARG A 436 10.05 -10.78 1.46
CA ARG A 436 10.52 -10.67 0.07
C ARG A 436 9.40 -10.13 -0.83
N ALA A 437 8.19 -10.69 -0.72
CA ALA A 437 7.02 -10.25 -1.49
C ALA A 437 6.55 -8.83 -1.15
N VAL A 438 6.58 -8.43 0.12
CA VAL A 438 6.32 -7.04 0.56
C VAL A 438 7.31 -6.08 -0.11
N CYS A 439 8.61 -6.37 -0.03
CA CYS A 439 9.63 -5.54 -0.67
C CYS A 439 9.49 -5.52 -2.21
N ASP A 440 9.19 -6.65 -2.85
CA ASP A 440 9.02 -6.72 -4.30
C ASP A 440 7.74 -6.04 -4.78
N SER A 441 6.67 -6.01 -3.96
CA SER A 441 5.45 -5.24 -4.24
C SER A 441 5.70 -3.73 -4.15
N ILE A 442 6.41 -3.24 -3.12
CA ILE A 442 6.84 -1.83 -3.04
C ILE A 442 7.59 -1.42 -4.34
N ARG A 443 8.50 -2.29 -4.79
CA ARG A 443 9.31 -2.10 -6.02
C ARG A 443 8.47 -2.19 -7.30
N HIS A 444 7.48 -3.08 -7.36
CA HIS A 444 6.55 -3.21 -8.47
C HIS A 444 5.72 -1.93 -8.66
N HIS A 445 5.24 -1.34 -7.56
CA HIS A 445 4.52 -0.06 -7.57
C HIS A 445 5.43 1.18 -7.70
N GLY A 446 6.66 1.00 -8.18
CA GLY A 446 7.60 2.08 -8.51
C GLY A 446 8.30 2.74 -7.33
N MET A 447 8.09 2.25 -6.11
CA MET A 447 8.67 2.80 -4.87
C MET A 447 9.94 2.06 -4.44
N VAL A 448 10.72 2.69 -3.56
CA VAL A 448 11.87 2.04 -2.90
C VAL A 448 11.55 1.64 -1.45
N PRO A 449 11.77 0.36 -1.04
CA PRO A 449 11.54 -0.06 0.34
C PRO A 449 12.72 0.33 1.23
N THR A 450 12.45 0.92 2.39
CA THR A 450 13.40 1.07 3.50
C THR A 450 12.92 0.24 4.69
N VAL A 451 13.79 -0.55 5.28
CA VAL A 451 13.40 -1.65 6.20
C VAL A 451 14.03 -1.45 7.57
N THR A 452 13.18 -1.46 8.59
CA THR A 452 13.57 -1.40 10.01
C THR A 452 13.59 -2.81 10.59
N LEU A 453 14.72 -3.23 11.18
CA LEU A 453 14.88 -4.59 11.71
C LEU A 453 14.21 -4.78 13.07
N HIS A 454 14.34 -3.81 13.98
CA HIS A 454 13.68 -3.84 15.28
C HIS A 454 12.77 -2.63 15.46
N HIS A 455 11.49 -2.86 15.76
CA HIS A 455 10.51 -1.81 16.05
C HIS A 455 9.69 -2.21 17.29
N PHE A 456 10.34 -2.14 18.45
CA PHE A 456 9.83 -2.41 19.81
C PHE A 456 9.40 -3.86 20.10
N THR A 457 8.94 -4.66 19.14
CA THR A 457 8.57 -6.06 19.39
C THR A 457 9.78 -6.98 19.62
N ASN A 458 9.69 -7.77 20.69
CA ASN A 458 10.61 -8.85 21.02
C ASN A 458 9.83 -10.18 21.03
N PRO A 459 10.35 -11.28 20.43
CA PRO A 459 9.74 -12.59 20.54
C PRO A 459 9.59 -13.03 22.00
N LEU A 460 8.55 -13.82 22.31
CA LEU A 460 8.34 -14.30 23.68
C LEU A 460 9.51 -15.14 24.21
N TRP A 461 10.24 -15.86 23.35
CA TRP A 461 11.46 -16.58 23.75
C TRP A 461 12.63 -15.68 24.17
N VAL A 462 12.65 -14.41 23.72
CA VAL A 462 13.61 -13.37 24.15
C VAL A 462 13.21 -12.84 25.52
N GLU A 463 11.92 -12.50 25.73
CA GLU A 463 11.43 -12.03 27.04
C GLU A 463 11.49 -13.11 28.12
N CYS A 464 11.18 -14.36 27.81
CA CYS A 464 11.36 -15.49 28.75
C CYS A 464 12.82 -15.70 29.20
N GLN A 465 13.79 -15.09 28.49
CA GLN A 465 15.20 -15.05 28.89
C GLN A 465 15.64 -13.71 29.50
N GLY A 466 14.72 -12.77 29.76
CA GLY A 466 15.01 -11.47 30.36
C GLY A 466 15.07 -10.29 29.38
N GLY A 467 14.61 -10.46 28.15
CA GLY A 467 14.36 -9.34 27.23
C GLY A 467 15.59 -8.47 26.96
N TRP A 468 15.37 -7.16 27.01
CA TRP A 468 16.43 -6.16 26.85
C TRP A 468 17.47 -6.11 27.99
N GLU A 469 17.21 -6.73 29.14
CA GLU A 469 18.20 -6.82 30.23
C GLU A 469 19.19 -7.97 30.03
N ASN A 470 18.86 -8.96 29.20
CA ASN A 470 19.78 -10.03 28.88
C ASN A 470 20.81 -9.57 27.83
N PRO A 471 22.13 -9.54 28.14
CA PRO A 471 23.15 -9.11 27.18
C PRO A 471 23.21 -9.99 25.92
N ARG A 472 22.67 -11.23 25.94
CA ARG A 472 22.54 -12.08 24.75
C ARG A 472 21.65 -11.46 23.65
N ILE A 473 20.81 -10.47 23.97
CA ILE A 473 19.98 -9.78 22.96
C ILE A 473 20.81 -9.09 21.89
N ILE A 474 22.04 -8.69 22.22
CA ILE A 474 23.00 -8.11 21.27
C ILE A 474 23.39 -9.14 20.21
N ASP A 475 23.72 -10.37 20.64
CA ASP A 475 24.10 -11.48 19.76
C ASP A 475 22.89 -11.98 18.93
N TRP A 476 21.71 -12.07 19.56
CA TRP A 476 20.48 -12.46 18.87
C TRP A 476 20.06 -11.46 17.81
N LEU A 477 20.09 -10.15 18.12
CA LEU A 477 19.79 -9.09 17.14
C LEU A 477 20.83 -9.03 16.03
N ALA A 478 22.11 -9.30 16.31
CA ALA A 478 23.14 -9.42 15.28
C ALA A 478 22.88 -10.62 14.35
N ARG A 479 22.55 -11.81 14.90
CA ARG A 479 22.14 -13.00 14.12
C ARG A 479 20.90 -12.70 13.26
N PHE A 480 19.90 -12.04 13.84
CA PHE A 480 18.69 -11.64 13.14
C PHE A 480 18.98 -10.66 11.99
N ALA A 481 19.75 -9.61 12.26
CA ALA A 481 20.18 -8.63 11.27
C ALA A 481 20.97 -9.27 10.11
N GLU A 482 21.85 -10.23 10.40
CA GLU A 482 22.54 -11.01 9.38
C GLU A 482 21.55 -11.82 8.53
N ARG A 483 20.64 -12.56 9.18
CA ARG A 483 19.70 -13.46 8.50
C ARG A 483 18.72 -12.70 7.59
N VAL A 484 18.21 -11.55 8.04
CA VAL A 484 17.31 -10.67 7.27
C VAL A 484 18.07 -9.91 6.18
N GLY A 485 19.28 -9.42 6.48
CA GLY A 485 20.17 -8.80 5.49
C GLY A 485 20.46 -9.73 4.31
N ARG A 486 20.76 -11.01 4.59
CA ARG A 486 20.93 -12.06 3.56
C ARG A 486 19.63 -12.37 2.79
N ALA A 487 18.47 -12.33 3.45
CA ALA A 487 17.20 -12.77 2.87
C ALA A 487 16.53 -11.75 1.93
N LEU A 488 16.59 -10.45 2.27
CA LEU A 488 16.00 -9.39 1.46
C LEU A 488 17.06 -8.71 0.57
N GLY A 489 18.29 -8.57 1.06
CA GLY A 489 19.46 -8.17 0.28
C GLY A 489 19.28 -6.90 -0.55
N ASN A 490 19.46 -7.05 -1.87
CA ASN A 490 19.41 -5.97 -2.86
C ASN A 490 18.00 -5.42 -3.17
N ARG A 491 16.96 -5.93 -2.51
CA ARG A 491 15.60 -5.36 -2.60
C ARG A 491 15.51 -4.02 -1.88
N VAL A 492 16.20 -3.92 -0.73
CA VAL A 492 16.12 -2.83 0.24
C VAL A 492 17.04 -1.67 -0.15
N ALA A 493 16.53 -0.45 -0.04
CA ALA A 493 17.20 0.78 -0.43
C ALA A 493 18.00 1.43 0.71
N VAL A 494 17.51 1.30 1.95
CA VAL A 494 18.12 1.76 3.21
C VAL A 494 17.69 0.80 4.32
N TRP A 495 18.64 0.40 5.15
CA TRP A 495 18.39 -0.40 6.35
C TRP A 495 18.44 0.45 7.63
N TRP A 496 17.51 0.20 8.54
CA TRP A 496 17.49 0.78 9.87
C TRP A 496 17.61 -0.34 10.92
N THR A 497 18.58 -0.27 11.82
CA THR A 497 18.79 -1.37 12.80
C THR A 497 17.68 -1.40 13.86
N ILE A 498 17.42 -0.26 14.51
CA ILE A 498 16.50 -0.14 15.64
C ILE A 498 15.69 1.15 15.45
N ASN A 499 14.37 1.08 15.70
CA ASN A 499 13.53 2.27 15.88
C ASN A 499 13.68 2.80 17.31
N GLU A 500 13.97 4.09 17.43
CA GLU A 500 13.87 4.86 18.68
C GLU A 500 14.51 4.16 19.89
N PRO A 501 15.84 3.87 19.86
CA PRO A 501 16.52 3.01 20.82
C PRO A 501 16.52 3.51 22.27
N MET A 502 16.03 4.72 22.52
CA MET A 502 15.84 5.30 23.86
C MET A 502 14.39 5.19 24.39
N ILE A 503 13.41 4.77 23.56
CA ILE A 503 12.01 4.54 24.01
C ILE A 503 11.87 3.29 24.88
N ALA A 504 12.54 2.19 24.55
CA ALA A 504 12.54 1.00 25.42
C ALA A 504 13.10 1.32 26.83
N PRO A 505 14.27 1.97 26.98
CA PRO A 505 14.74 2.50 28.28
C PRO A 505 13.73 3.45 28.96
N LEU A 506 13.19 4.44 28.24
CA LEU A 506 12.36 5.47 28.86
C LEU A 506 10.96 4.95 29.24
N VAL A 507 10.21 4.45 28.27
CA VAL A 507 8.78 4.15 28.44
C VAL A 507 8.57 2.76 29.05
N GLY A 508 9.43 1.79 28.73
CA GLY A 508 9.39 0.44 29.29
C GLY A 508 10.06 0.29 30.66
N TYR A 509 11.02 1.15 31.01
CA TYR A 509 11.87 0.98 32.21
C TYR A 509 11.97 2.18 33.18
N VAL A 510 11.68 3.42 32.77
CA VAL A 510 11.58 4.57 33.69
C VAL A 510 10.12 4.88 34.03
N LEU A 511 9.28 5.03 33.01
CA LEU A 511 7.85 5.36 33.18
C LEU A 511 7.01 4.13 33.53
N GLY A 512 7.39 2.95 33.00
CA GLY A 512 6.62 1.73 33.09
C GLY A 512 5.21 1.91 32.52
N ALA A 513 5.14 2.25 31.23
CA ALA A 513 3.89 2.48 30.49
C ALA A 513 3.82 1.71 29.15
N HIS A 514 4.94 1.08 28.76
CA HIS A 514 5.03 0.04 27.73
C HIS A 514 5.54 -1.24 28.42
N PRO A 515 5.34 -2.45 27.86
CA PRO A 515 5.93 -3.67 28.42
C PRO A 515 7.47 -3.56 28.46
N PRO A 516 8.15 -4.01 29.53
CA PRO A 516 7.65 -4.83 30.64
C PRO A 516 7.23 -4.03 31.90
N GLU A 517 6.75 -2.78 31.76
CA GLU A 517 6.23 -1.93 32.84
C GLU A 517 7.18 -1.66 34.04
N VAL A 518 8.48 -1.73 33.80
CA VAL A 518 9.48 -1.49 34.83
C VAL A 518 9.59 0.01 35.15
N ARG A 519 9.84 0.33 36.42
CA ARG A 519 10.02 1.70 36.96
C ARG A 519 11.30 1.77 37.78
N ASP A 520 12.43 1.48 37.13
CA ASP A 520 13.77 1.38 37.71
C ASP A 520 14.81 2.00 36.77
N LEU A 521 15.35 3.15 37.18
CA LEU A 521 16.36 3.88 36.41
C LEU A 521 17.67 3.10 36.22
N SER A 522 18.07 2.26 37.18
CA SER A 522 19.29 1.44 37.06
C SER A 522 19.15 0.40 35.96
N ARG A 523 17.98 -0.27 35.91
CA ARG A 523 17.63 -1.22 34.84
C ARG A 523 17.50 -0.49 33.49
N ALA A 524 16.89 0.70 33.47
CA ALA A 524 16.83 1.54 32.26
C ALA A 524 18.21 1.90 31.69
N LEU A 525 19.21 2.21 32.53
CA LEU A 525 20.59 2.47 32.09
C LEU A 525 21.24 1.21 31.47
N GLY A 526 21.01 0.04 32.05
CA GLY A 526 21.44 -1.25 31.47
C GLY A 526 20.80 -1.52 30.11
N VAL A 527 19.50 -1.24 29.96
CA VAL A 527 18.77 -1.38 28.68
C VAL A 527 19.26 -0.37 27.64
N ALA A 528 19.52 0.89 28.01
CA ALA A 528 20.09 1.90 27.11
C ALA A 528 21.50 1.52 26.63
N ARG A 529 22.32 0.91 27.52
CA ARG A 529 23.59 0.30 27.14
C ARG A 529 23.39 -0.81 26.11
N HIS A 530 22.41 -1.69 26.30
CA HIS A 530 22.15 -2.79 25.37
C HIS A 530 21.57 -2.33 24.03
N THR A 531 20.70 -1.32 23.95
CA THR A 531 20.19 -0.80 22.66
C THR A 531 21.29 -0.09 21.85
N LEU A 532 22.26 0.56 22.51
CA LEU A 532 23.45 1.12 21.84
C LEU A 532 24.38 0.02 21.30
N ARG A 533 24.70 -0.99 22.12
CA ARG A 533 25.56 -2.12 21.72
C ARG A 533 24.92 -2.97 20.62
N ALA A 534 23.61 -3.23 20.71
CA ALA A 534 22.86 -3.97 19.69
C ALA A 534 22.89 -3.26 18.34
N HIS A 535 22.72 -1.94 18.27
CA HIS A 535 22.85 -1.19 17.02
C HIS A 535 24.23 -1.40 16.36
N GLY A 536 25.32 -1.28 17.11
CA GLY A 536 26.68 -1.51 16.59
C GLY A 536 26.87 -2.94 16.05
N ALA A 537 26.37 -3.95 16.78
CA ALA A 537 26.44 -5.34 16.38
C ALA A 537 25.57 -5.64 15.13
N MET A 538 24.35 -5.11 15.07
CA MET A 538 23.44 -5.22 13.91
C MET A 538 24.01 -4.51 12.67
N TYR A 539 24.65 -3.34 12.84
CA TYR A 539 25.33 -2.61 11.77
C TYR A 539 26.48 -3.45 11.20
N GLY A 540 27.33 -4.01 12.06
CA GLY A 540 28.41 -4.92 11.66
C GLY A 540 27.91 -6.16 10.93
N ALA A 541 26.85 -6.80 11.44
CA ALA A 541 26.21 -7.95 10.83
C ALA A 541 25.64 -7.63 9.43
N LEU A 542 24.88 -6.54 9.28
CA LEU A 542 24.38 -6.08 7.98
C LEU A 542 25.53 -5.77 7.01
N ARG A 543 26.57 -5.05 7.47
CA ARG A 543 27.74 -4.69 6.65
C ARG A 543 28.56 -5.90 6.19
N GLY A 544 28.43 -7.04 6.84
CA GLY A 544 29.00 -8.32 6.39
C GLY A 544 28.21 -9.03 5.28
N VAL A 545 26.98 -8.60 4.97
CA VAL A 545 26.06 -9.36 4.08
C VAL A 545 25.29 -8.55 3.04
N VAL A 546 25.08 -7.24 3.24
CA VAL A 546 24.44 -6.35 2.26
C VAL A 546 25.51 -5.63 1.42
N ALA A 547 25.14 -5.16 0.23
CA ALA A 547 26.07 -4.44 -0.64
C ALA A 547 26.58 -3.15 0.03
N THR A 548 27.86 -2.81 -0.18
CA THR A 548 28.55 -1.73 0.54
C THR A 548 28.03 -0.33 0.22
N ASP A 549 27.31 -0.18 -0.90
CA ASP A 549 26.67 1.05 -1.36
C ASP A 549 25.23 1.24 -0.88
N VAL A 550 24.61 0.22 -0.29
CA VAL A 550 23.30 0.31 0.38
C VAL A 550 23.52 0.86 1.80
N PRO A 551 22.95 2.02 2.19
CA PRO A 551 23.14 2.57 3.54
C PRO A 551 22.51 1.72 4.65
N VAL A 552 23.16 1.76 5.80
CA VAL A 552 22.66 1.24 7.07
C VAL A 552 22.73 2.38 8.09
N GLY A 553 21.72 2.50 8.95
CA GLY A 553 21.66 3.52 9.99
C GLY A 553 20.82 3.11 11.19
N VAL A 554 20.64 4.05 12.10
CA VAL A 554 19.70 3.98 13.24
C VAL A 554 18.63 5.05 13.06
N VAL A 555 17.43 4.80 13.59
CA VAL A 555 16.34 5.77 13.65
C VAL A 555 16.21 6.26 15.09
N HIS A 556 16.27 7.57 15.31
CA HIS A 556 16.24 8.17 16.65
C HIS A 556 15.09 9.16 16.78
N ASN A 557 14.23 8.94 17.79
CA ASN A 557 13.33 9.97 18.31
C ASN A 557 14.15 11.07 18.96
N MET A 558 13.99 12.31 18.52
CA MET A 558 14.71 13.44 19.11
C MET A 558 13.77 14.59 19.48
N PRO A 559 13.02 14.48 20.60
CA PRO A 559 12.20 15.60 21.08
C PRO A 559 13.06 16.84 21.30
N TYR A 560 12.49 18.01 21.01
CA TYR A 560 13.16 19.29 21.30
C TYR A 560 12.89 19.67 22.76
N PHE A 561 13.90 19.60 23.62
CA PHE A 561 13.77 20.00 25.03
C PHE A 561 13.85 21.53 25.17
N ALA A 562 12.90 22.09 25.91
CA ALA A 562 12.88 23.51 26.27
C ALA A 562 12.46 23.67 27.74
N PRO A 563 12.93 24.71 28.44
CA PRO A 563 12.64 24.87 29.86
C PRO A 563 11.17 25.26 30.03
N LEU A 564 10.50 24.83 31.09
CA LEU A 564 9.13 25.27 31.37
C LEU A 564 9.13 26.79 31.61
N ASP A 565 9.96 27.28 32.54
CA ASP A 565 10.27 28.71 32.67
C ASP A 565 11.66 29.04 32.03
N PRO A 566 11.73 29.87 30.98
CA PRO A 566 12.99 30.29 30.35
C PRO A 566 13.98 30.96 31.29
N ASP A 567 13.51 31.69 32.30
CA ASP A 567 14.31 32.53 33.19
C ASP A 567 14.81 31.76 34.43
N GLU A 568 14.16 30.66 34.80
CA GLU A 568 14.58 29.77 35.90
C GLU A 568 15.86 28.96 35.56
N PRO A 569 16.96 29.12 36.33
CA PRO A 569 18.19 28.34 36.12
C PRO A 569 18.01 26.82 36.24
N ALA A 570 17.14 26.33 37.12
CA ALA A 570 16.95 24.90 37.35
C ALA A 570 16.27 24.21 36.15
N ASP A 571 15.29 24.86 35.50
CA ASP A 571 14.64 24.34 34.30
C ASP A 571 15.62 24.27 33.12
N ARG A 572 16.50 25.27 32.97
CA ARG A 572 17.57 25.22 31.96
C ARG A 572 18.60 24.11 32.23
N ALA A 573 18.87 23.80 33.50
CA ALA A 573 19.73 22.68 33.87
C ALA A 573 19.07 21.31 33.60
N GLU A 574 17.74 21.20 33.82
CA GLU A 574 16.97 20.01 33.47
C GLU A 574 16.96 19.78 31.94
N VAL A 575 16.81 20.83 31.14
CA VAL A 575 16.92 20.75 29.65
C VAL A 575 18.26 20.14 29.23
N GLU A 576 19.37 20.67 29.75
CA GLU A 576 20.70 20.15 29.43
C GLU A 576 20.86 18.69 29.89
N ALA A 577 20.34 18.32 31.06
CA ALA A 577 20.41 16.95 31.55
C ALA A 577 19.58 15.96 30.69
N GLN A 578 18.34 16.30 30.38
CA GLN A 578 17.44 15.45 29.59
C GLN A 578 17.87 15.37 28.12
N ASP A 579 18.23 16.50 27.49
CA ASP A 579 18.75 16.50 26.13
C ASP A 579 20.08 15.74 26.02
N ARG A 580 20.97 15.89 27.01
CA ARG A 580 22.23 15.15 27.03
C ARG A 580 22.00 13.64 27.12
N PHE A 581 21.07 13.19 27.94
CA PHE A 581 20.78 11.76 28.09
C PHE A 581 19.98 11.18 26.91
N MET A 582 18.86 11.82 26.54
CA MET A 582 17.95 11.31 25.52
C MET A 582 18.44 11.54 24.09
N ASN A 583 19.11 12.66 23.79
CA ASN A 583 19.52 13.03 22.44
C ASN A 583 21.04 12.91 22.23
N GLN A 584 21.87 13.45 23.14
CA GLN A 584 23.32 13.55 22.87
C GLN A 584 24.09 12.25 23.13
N TRP A 585 23.77 11.53 24.21
CA TRP A 585 24.52 10.37 24.67
C TRP A 585 24.60 9.26 23.61
N TYR A 586 23.47 8.92 22.98
CA TYR A 586 23.43 7.90 21.93
C TYR A 586 24.25 8.32 20.69
N LEU A 587 24.15 9.60 20.28
CA LEU A 587 24.88 10.15 19.14
C LEU A 587 26.39 10.21 19.38
N ASP A 588 26.84 10.55 20.58
CA ASP A 588 28.26 10.46 20.94
C ASP A 588 28.72 9.01 21.09
N GLY A 589 27.85 8.10 21.53
CA GLY A 589 28.10 6.66 21.54
C GLY A 589 28.47 6.13 20.16
N ILE A 590 27.58 6.29 19.17
CA ILE A 590 27.81 5.81 17.79
C ILE A 590 28.96 6.57 17.09
N ARG A 591 29.17 7.85 17.39
CA ARG A 591 30.26 8.66 16.79
C ARG A 591 31.63 8.31 17.36
N THR A 592 31.74 8.02 18.65
CA THR A 592 33.03 7.77 19.31
C THR A 592 33.33 6.29 19.50
N GLY A 593 32.34 5.41 19.37
CA GLY A 593 32.43 4.00 19.72
C GLY A 593 32.64 3.78 21.22
N ARG A 594 32.16 4.69 22.08
CA ARG A 594 32.34 4.62 23.54
C ARG A 594 31.03 4.68 24.31
N ILE A 595 30.91 3.83 25.31
CA ILE A 595 29.76 3.80 26.21
C ILE A 595 30.03 4.76 27.37
N MET A 596 29.62 6.01 27.21
CA MET A 596 29.88 7.05 28.21
C MET A 596 28.97 6.90 29.44
N PRO A 597 29.36 7.45 30.61
CA PRO A 597 28.46 7.60 31.75
C PRO A 597 27.17 8.35 31.36
N PRO A 598 26.01 8.02 31.96
CA PRO A 598 25.80 7.10 33.09
C PRO A 598 25.69 5.61 32.72
N CYS A 599 25.70 5.23 31.44
CA CYS A 599 25.44 3.85 30.99
C CYS A 599 26.71 2.97 30.89
N GLY A 600 27.88 3.50 31.22
CA GLY A 600 29.19 2.84 31.15
C GLY A 600 30.28 3.75 31.75
N ASP A 601 31.54 3.30 31.72
CA ASP A 601 32.70 4.00 32.28
C ASP A 601 33.50 4.76 31.21
N GLY A 602 33.00 4.82 29.97
CA GLY A 602 33.70 5.36 28.80
C GLY A 602 34.52 4.33 28.03
N GLU A 603 34.24 3.03 28.23
CA GLU A 603 34.85 1.92 27.52
C GLU A 603 34.59 1.96 26.01
N GLU A 604 35.49 1.39 25.20
CA GLU A 604 35.29 1.25 23.75
C GLU A 604 34.50 -0.03 23.43
N GLU A 605 33.41 0.11 22.67
CA GLU A 605 32.62 -1.03 22.18
C GLU A 605 33.06 -1.41 20.76
N PRO A 606 33.47 -2.66 20.51
CA PRO A 606 33.83 -3.12 19.17
C PRO A 606 32.70 -2.93 18.14
N GLY A 607 33.03 -2.35 16.98
CA GLY A 607 32.08 -2.14 15.88
C GLY A 607 31.13 -0.93 16.04
N LEU A 608 31.09 -0.27 17.20
CA LEU A 608 30.20 0.87 17.46
C LEU A 608 30.68 2.19 16.85
N ARG A 609 31.99 2.39 16.63
CA ARG A 609 32.52 3.66 16.10
C ARG A 609 32.12 3.86 14.63
N ASP A 610 31.46 4.98 14.35
CA ASP A 610 30.97 5.38 13.04
C ASP A 610 30.03 4.32 12.41
N SER A 611 29.21 3.65 13.25
CA SER A 611 28.26 2.58 12.88
C SER A 611 27.02 3.04 12.09
N TYR A 612 27.16 4.08 11.27
CA TYR A 612 26.06 4.71 10.54
C TYR A 612 26.54 5.38 9.24
N ASP A 613 25.88 5.06 8.13
CA ASP A 613 26.07 5.73 6.84
C ASP A 613 24.99 6.77 6.54
N VAL A 614 23.86 6.67 7.23
CA VAL A 614 22.71 7.58 7.19
C VAL A 614 22.07 7.60 8.58
N LEU A 615 21.41 8.69 8.96
CA LEU A 615 20.69 8.82 10.24
C LEU A 615 19.21 9.11 10.00
N GLY A 616 18.34 8.34 10.65
CA GLY A 616 16.91 8.56 10.69
C GLY A 616 16.52 9.43 11.88
N LEU A 617 15.74 10.49 11.62
CA LEU A 617 15.15 11.35 12.62
C LEU A 617 13.64 11.09 12.70
N ASN A 618 13.17 10.70 13.87
CA ASN A 618 11.75 10.75 14.22
C ASN A 618 11.49 12.02 15.04
N TYR A 619 10.53 12.83 14.62
CA TYR A 619 10.18 14.08 15.29
C TYR A 619 8.67 14.33 15.31
N TYR A 620 8.16 14.71 16.49
CA TYR A 620 6.72 14.95 16.69
C TYR A 620 6.41 16.27 17.42
N SER A 621 7.12 16.56 18.53
CA SER A 621 6.79 17.63 19.48
C SER A 621 8.04 18.18 20.18
N ARG A 622 7.90 19.34 20.85
CA ARG A 622 8.81 19.73 21.95
C ARG A 622 8.40 19.04 23.27
N MET A 623 9.32 18.99 24.22
CA MET A 623 9.06 18.64 25.62
C MET A 623 9.41 19.85 26.49
N LEU A 624 8.45 20.31 27.29
CA LEU A 624 8.70 21.37 28.27
C LEU A 624 9.10 20.72 29.60
N VAL A 625 10.22 21.14 30.19
CA VAL A 625 10.82 20.45 31.33
C VAL A 625 11.24 21.38 32.46
N ARG A 626 11.11 20.85 33.68
CA ARG A 626 11.54 21.39 34.97
C ARG A 626 12.08 20.23 35.85
N PRO A 627 12.86 20.48 36.91
CA PRO A 627 13.44 19.41 37.74
C PRO A 627 12.48 18.26 38.10
N GLY A 628 12.83 17.05 37.67
CA GLY A 628 12.07 15.83 37.94
C GLY A 628 10.86 15.57 37.01
N SER A 629 10.80 16.19 35.84
CA SER A 629 9.66 16.00 34.92
C SER A 629 9.56 14.58 34.34
N LEU A 630 10.68 13.83 34.27
CA LEU A 630 10.66 12.41 33.86
C LEU A 630 10.38 11.43 35.00
N THR A 631 10.34 11.88 36.25
CA THR A 631 10.18 11.03 37.44
C THR A 631 8.94 11.34 38.27
N GLN A 632 8.15 12.35 37.89
CA GLN A 632 6.83 12.66 38.47
C GLN A 632 5.72 11.97 37.66
N PRO A 633 5.16 10.83 38.10
CA PRO A 633 4.19 10.05 37.32
C PRO A 633 2.84 10.75 37.09
N THR A 634 2.62 11.90 37.71
CA THR A 634 1.40 12.71 37.60
C THR A 634 1.45 13.77 36.50
N VAL A 635 2.61 14.03 35.88
CA VAL A 635 2.77 15.10 34.87
C VAL A 635 3.73 14.67 33.76
N SER A 636 3.19 14.24 32.62
CA SER A 636 3.99 14.00 31.42
C SER A 636 4.63 15.31 30.91
N PRO A 637 5.94 15.34 30.56
CA PRO A 637 6.57 16.54 29.97
C PRO A 637 5.99 16.93 28.61
N LEU A 638 5.33 15.99 27.91
CA LEU A 638 4.60 16.25 26.67
C LEU A 638 3.24 16.95 26.91
N ALA A 639 2.72 16.88 28.15
CA ALA A 639 1.51 17.58 28.58
C ALA A 639 1.81 18.91 29.32
N LEU A 640 3.06 19.20 29.67
CA LEU A 640 3.45 20.50 30.25
C LEU A 640 3.24 21.63 29.24
N ARG A 641 2.79 22.79 29.73
CA ARG A 641 2.50 24.00 28.94
C ARG A 641 2.92 25.24 29.72
N ARG A 642 3.48 26.23 29.03
CA ARG A 642 3.77 27.57 29.59
C ARG A 642 2.48 28.35 29.78
N ALA A 643 2.36 29.05 30.90
CA ALA A 643 1.22 29.93 31.15
C ALA A 643 1.20 31.07 30.13
N GLY A 644 0.10 31.19 29.37
CA GLY A 644 -0.08 32.22 28.35
C GLY A 644 0.41 31.86 26.95
N GLU A 645 1.31 30.88 26.78
CA GLU A 645 1.61 30.32 25.46
C GLU A 645 0.43 29.46 24.98
N ARG A 646 -0.35 29.99 24.04
CA ARG A 646 -1.24 29.16 23.21
C ARG A 646 -0.40 28.52 22.12
N SER A 647 -0.13 27.22 22.23
CA SER A 647 0.11 26.44 21.02
C SER A 647 -1.19 26.46 20.21
N GLU A 648 -1.10 26.74 18.91
CA GLU A 648 -2.26 26.83 18.04
C GLU A 648 -2.95 25.46 17.86
N PHE A 649 -2.20 24.37 18.02
CA PHE A 649 -2.67 23.00 17.83
C PHE A 649 -2.07 22.07 18.90
N ILE A 650 -2.93 21.29 19.54
CA ILE A 650 -2.59 20.15 20.40
C ILE A 650 -3.20 18.92 19.73
N ASP A 651 -2.46 17.82 19.67
CA ASP A 651 -2.90 16.59 19.01
C ASP A 651 -3.69 15.66 19.95
N GLU A 652 -4.19 14.54 19.43
CA GLU A 652 -4.93 13.54 20.22
C GLU A 652 -4.09 12.92 21.35
N MET A 653 -2.77 12.83 21.18
CA MET A 653 -1.81 12.37 22.20
C MET A 653 -1.59 13.42 23.31
N GLY A 654 -2.12 14.63 23.16
CA GLY A 654 -1.89 15.75 24.06
C GLY A 654 -0.54 16.42 23.86
N TRP A 655 0.14 16.20 22.73
CA TRP A 655 1.45 16.75 22.39
C TRP A 655 1.34 18.14 21.78
N GLU A 656 2.46 18.85 21.64
CA GLU A 656 2.49 20.22 21.12
C GLU A 656 3.03 20.28 19.68
N VAL A 657 2.26 20.88 18.78
CA VAL A 657 2.72 21.16 17.41
C VAL A 657 3.79 22.24 17.45
N HIS A 658 5.07 21.84 17.38
CA HIS A 658 6.22 22.74 17.53
C HIS A 658 7.25 22.61 16.38
N PRO A 659 6.95 23.14 15.18
CA PRO A 659 7.76 22.90 13.98
C PRO A 659 9.26 23.24 14.08
N PRO A 660 9.69 24.35 14.73
CA PRO A 660 11.11 24.70 14.83
C PRO A 660 12.00 23.63 15.48
N GLY A 661 11.43 22.70 16.26
CA GLY A 661 12.18 21.58 16.83
C GLY A 661 12.70 20.61 15.77
N LEU A 662 11.94 20.35 14.69
CA LEU A 662 12.42 19.54 13.56
C LEU A 662 13.63 20.21 12.90
N GLY A 663 13.50 21.50 12.59
CA GLY A 663 14.58 22.30 12.02
C GLY A 663 15.81 22.37 12.95
N HIS A 664 15.62 22.38 14.27
CA HIS A 664 16.72 22.33 15.23
C HIS A 664 17.48 21.00 15.16
N GLN A 665 16.78 19.87 15.25
CA GLN A 665 17.41 18.55 15.30
C GLN A 665 18.07 18.16 13.98
N LEU A 666 17.52 18.56 12.82
CA LEU A 666 18.20 18.41 11.53
C LEU A 666 19.54 19.15 11.49
N ARG A 667 19.59 20.41 11.94
CA ARG A 667 20.83 21.22 12.05
C ARG A 667 21.82 20.68 13.09
N ARG A 668 21.34 19.94 14.10
CA ARG A 668 22.17 19.21 15.07
C ARG A 668 22.80 17.97 14.44
N LEU A 669 21.99 17.09 13.87
CA LEU A 669 22.42 15.83 13.26
C LEU A 669 23.38 16.06 12.08
N ALA A 670 23.22 17.16 11.33
CA ALA A 670 24.14 17.57 10.27
C ALA A 670 25.62 17.64 10.70
N ARG A 671 25.89 17.91 11.99
CA ARG A 671 27.24 17.99 12.57
C ARG A 671 27.96 16.63 12.60
N LEU A 672 27.22 15.53 12.45
CA LEU A 672 27.75 14.16 12.36
C LEU A 672 28.26 13.81 10.95
N GLY A 673 28.10 14.71 9.97
CA GLY A 673 28.73 14.59 8.65
C GLY A 673 28.18 13.50 7.73
N ARG A 674 27.05 12.89 8.08
CA ARG A 674 26.34 11.88 7.27
C ARG A 674 24.98 12.40 6.76
N PRO A 675 24.45 11.85 5.67
CA PRO A 675 23.10 12.15 5.19
C PRO A 675 22.02 11.83 6.23
N LEU A 676 20.91 12.58 6.16
CA LEU A 676 19.77 12.44 7.06
C LEU A 676 18.51 12.02 6.29
N MET A 677 17.57 11.40 7.00
CA MET A 677 16.18 11.24 6.58
C MET A 677 15.25 11.55 7.75
N VAL A 678 14.15 12.25 7.50
CA VAL A 678 13.05 12.31 8.48
C VAL A 678 12.28 11.01 8.29
N THR A 679 12.46 10.06 9.21
CA THR A 679 11.94 8.69 9.10
C THR A 679 10.54 8.52 9.68
N GLU A 680 10.14 9.45 10.55
CA GLU A 680 8.77 9.67 11.01
C GLU A 680 8.56 11.16 11.35
N ASN A 681 7.45 11.72 10.90
CA ASN A 681 6.89 12.98 11.38
C ASN A 681 5.38 12.97 11.11
N GLY A 682 4.55 13.23 12.11
CA GLY A 682 3.12 12.90 12.07
C GLY A 682 2.27 13.63 13.09
N HIS A 683 0.95 13.57 12.94
CA HIS A 683 -0.01 14.26 13.81
C HIS A 683 -1.29 13.45 13.97
N ALA A 684 -1.57 12.97 15.19
CA ALA A 684 -2.81 12.27 15.52
C ALA A 684 -3.95 13.28 15.67
N THR A 685 -4.89 13.31 14.71
CA THR A 685 -6.04 14.23 14.78
C THR A 685 -7.18 13.82 13.86
N LEU A 686 -8.42 14.11 14.26
CA LEU A 686 -9.59 14.09 13.37
C LEU A 686 -9.84 15.44 12.68
N ASP A 687 -9.09 16.49 13.01
CA ASP A 687 -9.08 17.76 12.27
C ASP A 687 -8.11 17.67 11.07
N GLU A 688 -8.66 17.42 9.89
CA GLU A 688 -7.89 17.31 8.66
C GLU A 688 -7.26 18.63 8.18
N ALA A 689 -7.76 19.77 8.63
CA ALA A 689 -7.12 21.06 8.39
C ALA A 689 -5.89 21.21 9.30
N ALA A 690 -5.98 20.80 10.56
CA ALA A 690 -4.83 20.69 11.46
C ALA A 690 -3.77 19.71 10.94
N ARG A 691 -4.18 18.51 10.49
CA ARG A 691 -3.29 17.51 9.86
C ARG A 691 -2.53 18.09 8.66
N THR A 692 -3.25 18.76 7.76
CA THR A 692 -2.67 19.38 6.56
C THR A 692 -1.75 20.55 6.92
N ARG A 693 -2.13 21.39 7.89
CA ARG A 693 -1.30 22.50 8.38
C ARG A 693 -0.03 22.01 9.06
N TYR A 694 -0.12 20.99 9.93
CA TYR A 694 1.02 20.35 10.59
C TYR A 694 2.07 19.90 9.57
N LEU A 695 1.63 19.16 8.55
CA LEU A 695 2.49 18.68 7.49
C LEU A 695 3.15 19.84 6.73
N HIS A 696 2.38 20.87 6.37
CA HIS A 696 2.92 22.06 5.69
C HIS A 696 4.05 22.73 6.48
N VAL A 697 3.81 23.06 7.76
CA VAL A 697 4.79 23.83 8.55
C VAL A 697 6.06 23.03 8.86
N HIS A 698 5.97 21.71 9.06
CA HIS A 698 7.15 20.86 9.24
C HIS A 698 7.96 20.67 7.95
N LEU A 699 7.29 20.58 6.79
CA LEU A 699 7.97 20.59 5.49
C LEU A 699 8.65 21.94 5.21
N GLY A 700 8.13 23.05 5.76
CA GLY A 700 8.78 24.36 5.74
C GLY A 700 10.12 24.38 6.49
N GLU A 701 10.14 23.84 7.72
CA GLU A 701 11.37 23.73 8.54
C GLU A 701 12.39 22.73 7.95
N LEU A 702 11.92 21.62 7.39
CA LEU A 702 12.73 20.69 6.61
C LEU A 702 13.39 21.40 5.41
N HIS A 703 12.62 22.15 4.62
CA HIS A 703 13.16 22.91 3.49
C HIS A 703 14.15 23.98 3.95
N ALA A 704 13.91 24.66 5.08
CA ALA A 704 14.83 25.64 5.64
C ALA A 704 16.19 25.00 6.00
N ALA A 705 16.19 23.84 6.64
CA ALA A 705 17.42 23.10 6.94
C ALA A 705 18.15 22.65 5.65
N ILE A 706 17.43 22.18 4.62
CA ILE A 706 18.01 21.82 3.33
C ILE A 706 18.61 23.05 2.61
N ALA A 707 17.94 24.20 2.65
CA ALA A 707 18.41 25.45 2.06
C ALA A 707 19.67 26.01 2.75
N GLU A 708 19.86 25.72 4.04
CA GLU A 708 21.10 25.97 4.79
C GLU A 708 22.22 24.96 4.50
N GLY A 709 21.96 23.93 3.69
CA GLY A 709 22.94 22.94 3.23
C GLY A 709 22.96 21.62 4.02
N VAL A 710 21.95 21.32 4.83
CA VAL A 710 21.81 20.00 5.47
C VAL A 710 21.45 18.94 4.42
N ASP A 711 22.24 17.87 4.33
CA ASP A 711 22.05 16.75 3.40
C ASP A 711 20.91 15.82 3.84
N VAL A 712 19.67 16.33 3.84
CA VAL A 712 18.46 15.50 4.03
C VAL A 712 18.04 14.92 2.68
N ARG A 713 17.83 13.60 2.62
CA ARG A 713 17.56 12.85 1.39
C ARG A 713 16.16 12.23 1.31
N GLY A 714 15.37 12.34 2.37
CA GLY A 714 13.98 11.89 2.34
C GLY A 714 13.16 12.33 3.56
N TYR A 715 11.84 12.28 3.40
CA TYR A 715 10.83 12.51 4.42
C TYR A 715 9.74 11.45 4.31
N PHE A 716 9.49 10.77 5.43
CA PHE A 716 8.47 9.75 5.59
C PHE A 716 7.44 10.24 6.64
N TYR A 717 6.20 10.41 6.22
CA TYR A 717 5.11 10.78 7.14
C TYR A 717 4.74 9.61 8.07
N TRP A 718 4.50 9.89 9.34
CA TRP A 718 3.87 8.93 10.26
C TRP A 718 2.37 9.20 10.36
N SER A 719 1.49 8.33 9.89
CA SER A 719 1.69 6.99 9.30
C SER A 719 1.09 6.90 7.89
N LEU A 720 1.37 5.81 7.16
CA LEU A 720 0.68 5.54 5.89
C LEU A 720 -0.83 5.41 6.11
N MET A 721 -1.22 4.71 7.18
CA MET A 721 -2.61 4.44 7.54
C MET A 721 -2.83 4.46 9.05
N ASP A 722 -4.06 4.72 9.49
CA ASP A 722 -4.46 4.57 10.90
C ASP A 722 -4.23 3.13 11.34
N ASN A 723 -3.76 2.94 12.56
CA ASN A 723 -3.13 1.71 13.00
C ASN A 723 -3.35 1.48 14.52
N PHE A 724 -2.83 0.39 15.07
CA PHE A 724 -2.84 0.17 16.52
C PHE A 724 -1.72 1.01 17.17
N GLU A 725 -2.06 2.13 17.79
CA GLU A 725 -1.10 3.10 18.35
C GLU A 725 -0.70 2.71 19.78
N TRP A 726 -0.09 1.52 19.90
CA TRP A 726 0.51 1.00 21.13
C TRP A 726 -0.48 1.04 22.32
N ALA A 727 -0.08 1.58 23.47
CA ALA A 727 -0.93 1.68 24.67
C ALA A 727 -2.16 2.60 24.51
N GLU A 728 -2.27 3.37 23.42
CA GLU A 728 -3.42 4.24 23.13
C GLU A 728 -4.52 3.51 22.33
N GLY A 729 -4.26 2.28 21.85
CA GLY A 729 -5.21 1.46 21.10
C GLY A 729 -5.54 2.05 19.72
N TYR A 730 -6.81 2.01 19.34
CA TYR A 730 -7.28 2.62 18.08
C TYR A 730 -7.81 4.05 18.26
N THR A 731 -7.51 4.71 19.39
CA THR A 731 -8.03 6.06 19.71
C THR A 731 -7.22 7.22 19.09
N ARG A 732 -6.30 6.91 18.15
CA ARG A 732 -5.30 7.84 17.60
C ARG A 732 -5.19 7.70 16.09
N HIS A 733 -5.35 8.83 15.41
CA HIS A 733 -5.51 8.85 13.97
C HIS A 733 -4.28 9.45 13.28
N PHE A 734 -3.13 8.75 13.30
CA PHE A 734 -1.90 9.22 12.64
C PHE A 734 -1.89 9.06 11.11
N GLY A 735 -2.79 8.26 10.52
CA GLY A 735 -2.71 7.87 9.11
C GLY A 735 -2.99 8.96 8.09
N LEU A 736 -2.25 8.98 6.97
CA LEU A 736 -2.69 9.63 5.73
C LEU A 736 -3.92 8.94 5.13
N VAL A 737 -4.09 7.65 5.40
CA VAL A 737 -5.22 6.82 4.97
C VAL A 737 -6.02 6.38 6.20
N ALA A 738 -7.30 6.73 6.25
CA ALA A 738 -8.20 6.20 7.26
C ALA A 738 -8.49 4.73 7.01
N ILE A 739 -8.59 3.95 8.10
CA ILE A 739 -9.05 2.56 8.08
C ILE A 739 -10.47 2.53 8.67
N GLU A 740 -11.46 2.27 7.83
CA GLU A 740 -12.87 2.21 8.24
C GLU A 740 -13.11 0.94 9.10
N PRO A 741 -13.54 1.05 10.39
CA PRO A 741 -13.66 -0.10 11.28
C PRO A 741 -14.59 -1.21 10.77
N GLY A 742 -14.29 -2.46 11.13
CA GLY A 742 -15.05 -3.66 10.74
C GLY A 742 -14.90 -4.08 9.28
N THR A 743 -14.79 -3.14 8.33
CA THR A 743 -14.55 -3.42 6.90
C THR A 743 -13.07 -3.41 6.52
N LEU A 744 -12.26 -2.68 7.29
CA LEU A 744 -10.85 -2.36 7.02
C LEU A 744 -10.66 -1.67 5.65
N ALA A 745 -11.67 -0.96 5.16
CA ALA A 745 -11.58 -0.20 3.91
C ALA A 745 -10.61 0.98 4.07
N ARG A 746 -9.77 1.20 3.05
CA ARG A 746 -8.77 2.27 3.02
C ARG A 746 -9.36 3.53 2.38
N ARG A 747 -9.25 4.67 3.06
CA ARG A 747 -9.75 5.96 2.58
C ARG A 747 -8.73 7.08 2.75
N PRO A 748 -8.09 7.58 1.68
CA PRO A 748 -7.18 8.73 1.75
C PRO A 748 -7.84 9.96 2.38
N ARG A 749 -7.16 10.57 3.34
CA ARG A 749 -7.55 11.81 4.01
C ARG A 749 -7.07 13.04 3.21
N PRO A 750 -7.61 14.26 3.43
CA PRO A 750 -7.19 15.47 2.70
C PRO A 750 -5.68 15.75 2.75
N ALA A 751 -5.02 15.48 3.88
CA ALA A 751 -3.56 15.65 3.99
C ALA A 751 -2.77 14.74 3.03
N ALA A 752 -3.30 13.56 2.67
CA ALA A 752 -2.69 12.66 1.69
C ALA A 752 -2.73 13.24 0.27
N LEU A 753 -3.82 13.94 -0.08
CA LEU A 753 -3.96 14.61 -1.37
C LEU A 753 -3.06 15.87 -1.45
N PHE A 754 -2.96 16.63 -0.35
CA PHE A 754 -1.98 17.70 -0.23
C PHE A 754 -0.54 17.17 -0.34
N TYR A 755 -0.22 16.05 0.32
CA TYR A 755 1.11 15.45 0.28
C TYR A 755 1.46 14.98 -1.14
N ARG A 756 0.56 14.24 -1.80
CA ARG A 756 0.65 13.88 -3.24
C ARG A 756 1.00 15.10 -4.10
N ASP A 757 0.32 16.22 -3.88
CA ASP A 757 0.52 17.43 -4.68
C ASP A 757 1.87 18.12 -4.40
N VAL A 758 2.40 18.02 -3.17
CA VAL A 758 3.78 18.43 -2.85
C VAL A 758 4.79 17.52 -3.55
N ILE A 759 4.59 16.20 -3.53
CA ILE A 759 5.50 15.23 -4.15
C ILE A 759 5.53 15.37 -5.67
N ALA A 760 4.36 15.39 -6.31
CA ALA A 760 4.22 15.50 -7.76
C ALA A 760 4.83 16.79 -8.33
N GLN A 761 4.90 17.85 -7.51
CA GLN A 761 5.52 19.13 -7.86
C GLN A 761 6.94 19.29 -7.26
N ASN A 762 7.45 18.28 -6.55
CA ASN A 762 8.65 18.28 -5.70
C ASN A 762 8.86 19.60 -4.91
N SER A 763 7.76 20.22 -4.46
CA SER A 763 7.79 21.57 -3.91
C SER A 763 6.58 21.90 -3.03
N LEU A 764 6.84 22.49 -1.87
CA LEU A 764 5.82 23.01 -0.97
C LEU A 764 5.27 24.33 -1.53
N PRO A 765 3.95 24.49 -1.72
CA PRO A 765 3.36 25.80 -2.02
C PRO A 765 3.46 26.73 -0.80
N ALA A 766 3.34 28.04 -1.00
CA ALA A 766 3.06 28.95 0.10
C ALA A 766 1.79 28.53 0.87
N LEU A 767 1.73 28.79 2.17
CA LEU A 767 0.47 28.70 2.92
C LEU A 767 -0.46 29.81 2.41
N ALA A 768 -1.74 29.49 2.20
CA ALA A 768 -2.76 30.39 1.65
C ALA A 768 -3.42 31.25 2.74
#